data_AF-A0A9X5E6R7-F1
#
_entry.id   AF-A0A9X5E6R7-F1
#
_cell.length_a   1.000
_cell.length_b   1.000
_cell.length_c   1.000
_cell.angle_alpha   90.00
_cell.angle_beta   90.00
_cell.angle_gamma   90.00
#
_symmetry.space_group_name_H-M   'P 1'
#
loop_
_entity.id
_entity.type
_entity.pdbx_description
1 polymer ?
#
loop_
_entity_poly.entity_id
_entity_poly.type
_entity_poly.pdbx_seq_one_letter_code
_entity_poly.pdbx_strand_id
1 'polypeptide(L)'
;MRILKIQTLRGPNYWSIRRHKLILMRLDLEDLAEQPTDQIPGFYEGLVETLPSLESHFCSPGCRGGFLMRVREGTMMGHVVEHIALELQELAGMSVGFGRTRETSTPGVYQVVFDYEDEQAGRYAGRAAVRMCQSIVEQGRYPQAELEQDLQDLKELYRDAALGPSTEAIVEEAAAKGIPWMNLGARFLIQLGYGANQKRVQATMSDRTGILGVELACDKESTKRILGNAGVPVPQGTTISYLDELEDAIASVGGYPIVIKPLDGNHGRGITIDIRTWEEAEAAYDAAKEVSRAVIVERYYVGRDHRVLVVDGKVVAVAERVPAHVVGDGESTIEQLIEETNQDPNRGEGHDNVLTKIQLDRTSFPLLERQGYTLDTVLTEGEVCYLRATANLSTGGIAVDRTDDIHPENAWLAQRVAKIVGLDITGIDIVTSDISRPLRETEGVIVEVNAAPGFRMHVAPSRGIPRNVAGAVLDMLFPPGTPSRIPIIALTGTNGKTTTTRLTAHLIKQSGKVVGYTTTDGTYIGDYLVEPGDNTGPQSAQLILQDPTVEVAVLESARGGILRSGLAFDASDIGVVLNVAADHLGIGDIDTLEQMAHLKSVVAEAVQPNGYAVLNADDPLTAEMRDRVKSKLAWFSMSPDNPVVREHTQQGGLAAVYENGYLSILQGDWTLRIEQAANVPLTMGGRAPFMIANALAASLAAYAYGVQIEQIRAGLATFRASSSQTPGRMNLFNLGEYHALVDYAHNPHSYEALGGFVRNWTAGERIGVIGGPGDRRDEDFIILGKLSAEIFDRIIIKEDDDNRGRPRGDAAELISKGIMQVKSDCRYEIVLDETTAINTGLDTASNGSLVVILPESVSRAISLIQARNPLSDNSLQPPSVAAQDSPTGIVSSVNQI
;
A
#
# COMPACT_ATOMS: atom_id res chain seq x y z
N MET A 1 -33.32 -6.71 -3.21
CA MET A 1 -31.90 -6.92 -2.83
C MET A 1 -31.39 -5.68 -2.11
N ARG A 2 -30.56 -5.87 -1.08
CA ARG A 2 -30.02 -4.78 -0.27
C ARG A 2 -28.52 -4.94 -0.04
N ILE A 3 -27.75 -3.91 -0.40
CA ILE A 3 -26.32 -3.84 -0.11
C ILE A 3 -26.16 -3.53 1.38
N LEU A 4 -25.66 -4.50 2.15
CA LEU A 4 -25.39 -4.32 3.58
C LEU A 4 -24.07 -3.58 3.83
N LYS A 5 -23.07 -3.86 2.99
CA LYS A 5 -21.73 -3.28 3.14
C LYS A 5 -20.92 -3.39 1.85
N ILE A 6 -20.09 -2.39 1.56
CA ILE A 6 -19.05 -2.47 0.52
C ILE A 6 -17.71 -2.10 1.14
N GLN A 7 -16.70 -2.91 0.86
CA GLN A 7 -15.34 -2.76 1.34
C GLN A 7 -14.35 -2.84 0.19
N THR A 8 -13.21 -2.18 0.36
CA THR A 8 -12.09 -2.25 -0.57
C THR A 8 -10.95 -2.98 0.12
N LEU A 9 -10.49 -4.06 -0.49
CA LEU A 9 -9.33 -4.82 -0.07
C LEU A 9 -8.11 -4.39 -0.90
N ARG A 10 -6.98 -4.27 -0.22
CA ARG A 10 -5.66 -3.90 -0.74
C ARG A 10 -4.65 -4.97 -0.37
N GLY A 11 -3.67 -5.21 -1.22
CA GLY A 11 -2.65 -6.23 -0.98
C GLY A 11 -3.20 -7.65 -0.82
N PRO A 12 -2.38 -8.60 -0.35
CA PRO A 12 -2.81 -9.94 -0.01
C PRO A 12 -3.96 -9.93 0.99
N ASN A 13 -4.96 -10.75 0.77
CA ASN A 13 -6.19 -10.76 1.54
C ASN A 13 -6.81 -12.17 1.62
N TYR A 14 -7.89 -12.31 2.39
CA TYR A 14 -8.59 -13.58 2.62
C TYR A 14 -9.05 -14.29 1.34
N TRP A 15 -9.35 -13.54 0.28
CA TRP A 15 -9.90 -14.08 -0.96
C TRP A 15 -8.84 -14.47 -1.97
N SER A 16 -7.72 -13.74 -1.96
CA SER A 16 -6.60 -13.96 -2.84
C SER A 16 -5.31 -13.39 -2.28
N ILE A 17 -4.25 -14.20 -2.34
CA ILE A 17 -2.89 -13.75 -2.06
C ILE A 17 -2.31 -12.97 -3.24
N ARG A 18 -2.81 -13.17 -4.47
CA ARG A 18 -2.24 -12.58 -5.70
C ARG A 18 -3.05 -11.42 -6.27
N ARG A 19 -4.34 -11.36 -5.99
CA ARG A 19 -5.23 -10.28 -6.44
C ARG A 19 -5.32 -9.25 -5.33
N HIS A 20 -4.57 -8.17 -5.49
CA HIS A 20 -4.37 -7.16 -4.45
C HIS A 20 -5.46 -6.10 -4.43
N LYS A 21 -6.30 -6.00 -5.47
CA LYS A 21 -7.33 -4.97 -5.62
C LYS A 21 -8.70 -5.64 -5.78
N LEU A 22 -9.40 -5.85 -4.66
CA LEU A 22 -10.72 -6.47 -4.65
C LEU A 22 -11.77 -5.60 -3.96
N ILE A 23 -12.96 -5.50 -4.55
CA ILE A 23 -14.16 -5.04 -3.86
C ILE A 23 -14.81 -6.26 -3.20
N LEU A 24 -15.19 -6.11 -1.93
CA LEU A 24 -16.00 -7.08 -1.19
C LEU A 24 -17.33 -6.43 -0.84
N MET A 25 -18.41 -6.94 -1.43
CA MET A 25 -19.77 -6.51 -1.17
C MET A 25 -20.54 -7.58 -0.40
N ARG A 26 -21.14 -7.19 0.72
CA ARG A 26 -22.10 -8.03 1.45
C ARG A 26 -23.51 -7.68 0.96
N LEU A 27 -24.15 -8.64 0.30
CA LEU A 27 -25.41 -8.46 -0.41
C LEU A 27 -26.48 -9.37 0.18
N ASP A 28 -27.58 -8.78 0.66
CA ASP A 28 -28.79 -9.48 1.09
C ASP A 28 -29.72 -9.63 -0.13
N LEU A 29 -30.00 -10.86 -0.54
CA LEU A 29 -30.85 -11.12 -1.70
C LEU A 29 -32.34 -10.88 -1.41
N GLU A 30 -32.73 -10.79 -0.13
CA GLU A 30 -34.12 -10.67 0.29
C GLU A 30 -34.99 -11.78 -0.36
N ASP A 31 -36.12 -11.44 -0.97
CA ASP A 31 -37.03 -12.42 -1.57
C ASP A 31 -36.41 -13.22 -2.73
N LEU A 32 -35.30 -12.75 -3.32
CA LEU A 32 -34.58 -13.45 -4.39
C LEU A 32 -33.64 -14.55 -3.88
N ALA A 33 -33.50 -14.72 -2.56
CA ALA A 33 -32.70 -15.80 -1.97
C ALA A 33 -33.22 -17.21 -2.33
N GLU A 34 -34.52 -17.32 -2.60
CA GLU A 34 -35.20 -18.58 -2.94
C GLU A 34 -35.52 -18.70 -4.44
N GLN A 35 -35.15 -17.70 -5.25
CA GLN A 35 -35.49 -17.62 -6.67
C GLN A 35 -34.21 -17.55 -7.52
N PRO A 36 -33.71 -18.70 -8.00
CA PRO A 36 -32.60 -18.71 -8.96
C PRO A 36 -33.03 -18.09 -10.29
N THR A 37 -32.05 -17.66 -11.08
CA THR A 37 -32.26 -16.89 -12.31
C THR A 37 -33.16 -17.54 -13.36
N ASP A 38 -33.21 -18.87 -13.43
CA ASP A 38 -34.07 -19.64 -14.34
C ASP A 38 -35.55 -19.57 -13.99
N GLN A 39 -35.87 -19.19 -12.74
CA GLN A 39 -37.24 -19.05 -12.25
C GLN A 39 -37.76 -17.61 -12.35
N ILE A 40 -36.91 -16.65 -12.75
CA ILE A 40 -37.27 -15.23 -12.88
C ILE A 40 -37.66 -14.97 -14.34
N PRO A 41 -38.95 -14.77 -14.66
CA PRO A 41 -39.41 -14.65 -16.05
C PRO A 41 -38.77 -13.46 -16.77
N GLY A 42 -38.19 -13.69 -17.96
CA GLY A 42 -37.60 -12.63 -18.79
C GLY A 42 -36.24 -12.13 -18.30
N PHE A 43 -35.70 -12.65 -17.20
CA PHE A 43 -34.43 -12.18 -16.66
C PHE A 43 -33.25 -12.46 -17.60
N TYR A 44 -33.21 -13.66 -18.18
CA TYR A 44 -32.15 -14.04 -19.12
C TYR A 44 -32.16 -13.14 -20.36
N GLU A 45 -33.33 -12.95 -20.97
CA GLU A 45 -33.51 -12.12 -22.15
C GLU A 45 -33.14 -10.66 -21.85
N GLY A 46 -33.63 -10.10 -20.74
CA GLY A 46 -33.32 -8.73 -20.33
C GLY A 46 -31.83 -8.50 -20.06
N LEU A 47 -31.14 -9.48 -19.47
CA LEU A 47 -29.70 -9.42 -19.22
C LEU A 47 -28.89 -9.43 -20.52
N VAL A 48 -29.20 -10.34 -21.44
CA VAL A 48 -28.49 -10.46 -22.72
C VAL A 48 -28.78 -9.29 -23.65
N GLU A 49 -30.00 -8.74 -23.62
CA GLU A 49 -30.35 -7.52 -24.35
C GLU A 49 -29.56 -6.32 -23.82
N THR A 50 -29.42 -6.20 -22.50
CA THR A 50 -28.71 -5.07 -21.86
C THR A 50 -27.20 -5.18 -22.03
N LEU A 51 -26.61 -6.37 -21.82
CA LEU A 51 -25.17 -6.62 -21.83
C LEU A 51 -24.83 -7.84 -22.70
N PRO A 52 -24.89 -7.71 -24.05
CA PRO A 52 -24.64 -8.83 -24.96
C PRO A 52 -23.20 -9.36 -24.90
N SER A 53 -22.25 -8.52 -24.49
CA SER A 53 -20.83 -8.86 -24.35
C SER A 53 -20.53 -9.88 -23.24
N LEU A 54 -21.47 -10.12 -22.32
CA LEU A 54 -21.40 -11.20 -21.31
C LEU A 54 -21.26 -12.59 -21.94
N GLU A 55 -21.53 -12.75 -23.23
CA GLU A 55 -21.21 -13.98 -23.97
C GLU A 55 -19.70 -14.31 -23.93
N SER A 56 -18.83 -13.31 -23.77
CA SER A 56 -17.39 -13.52 -23.64
C SER A 56 -16.97 -14.10 -22.29
N HIS A 57 -17.82 -13.99 -21.25
CA HIS A 57 -17.49 -14.39 -19.89
C HIS A 57 -17.41 -15.91 -19.72
N PHE A 58 -16.33 -16.33 -19.05
CA PHE A 58 -16.09 -17.70 -18.61
C PHE A 58 -16.59 -17.88 -17.17
N CYS A 59 -17.01 -19.10 -16.82
CA CYS A 59 -17.41 -19.47 -15.46
C CYS A 59 -16.97 -20.93 -15.21
N SER A 60 -17.65 -21.67 -14.32
CA SER A 60 -17.36 -23.07 -14.03
C SER A 60 -17.32 -24.01 -15.25
N PRO A 61 -18.10 -23.80 -16.35
CA PRO A 61 -17.96 -24.63 -17.55
C PRO A 61 -16.63 -24.45 -18.30
N GLY A 62 -15.88 -23.37 -18.02
CA GLY A 62 -14.56 -23.13 -18.63
C GLY A 62 -14.59 -22.81 -20.12
N CYS A 63 -15.75 -22.46 -20.67
CA CYS A 63 -15.93 -22.08 -22.07
C CYS A 63 -16.53 -20.67 -22.21
N ARG A 64 -16.36 -20.07 -23.40
CA ARG A 64 -17.04 -18.84 -23.80
C ARG A 64 -18.56 -19.02 -23.67
N GLY A 65 -19.24 -18.05 -23.09
CA GLY A 65 -20.68 -18.10 -22.79
C GLY A 65 -21.03 -18.94 -21.56
N GLY A 66 -20.04 -19.51 -20.88
CA GLY A 66 -20.23 -20.38 -19.72
C GLY A 66 -20.97 -19.69 -18.57
N PHE A 67 -20.82 -18.37 -18.41
CA PHE A 67 -21.62 -17.60 -17.46
C PHE A 67 -23.10 -17.57 -17.84
N LEU A 68 -23.43 -17.19 -19.08
CA LEU A 68 -24.81 -17.14 -19.56
C LEU A 68 -25.50 -18.52 -19.54
N MET A 69 -24.74 -19.61 -19.72
CA MET A 69 -25.24 -20.97 -19.50
C MET A 69 -25.72 -21.17 -18.05
N ARG A 70 -24.93 -20.74 -17.06
CA ARG A 70 -25.31 -20.82 -15.64
C ARG A 70 -26.52 -19.95 -15.31
N VAL A 71 -26.67 -18.80 -15.96
CA VAL A 71 -27.87 -17.96 -15.81
C VAL A 71 -29.12 -18.69 -16.33
N ARG A 72 -29.03 -19.38 -17.47
CA ARG A 72 -30.15 -20.20 -17.99
C ARG A 72 -30.44 -21.44 -17.15
N GLU A 73 -29.41 -22.08 -16.62
CA GLU A 73 -29.55 -23.28 -15.78
C GLU A 73 -30.05 -22.97 -14.36
N GLY A 74 -29.94 -21.72 -13.93
CA GLY A 74 -30.24 -21.29 -12.57
C GLY A 74 -28.98 -21.04 -11.75
N THR A 75 -28.76 -19.77 -11.42
CA THR A 75 -27.74 -19.32 -10.46
C THR A 75 -28.32 -18.27 -9.53
N MET A 76 -27.63 -17.96 -8.43
CA MET A 76 -28.05 -16.94 -7.48
C MET A 76 -27.62 -15.53 -7.91
N MET A 77 -28.42 -14.54 -7.55
CA MET A 77 -28.26 -13.16 -8.02
C MET A 77 -26.92 -12.53 -7.58
N GLY A 78 -26.35 -12.94 -6.44
CA GLY A 78 -25.01 -12.50 -6.04
C GLY A 78 -23.92 -12.82 -7.08
N HIS A 79 -24.00 -13.99 -7.70
CA HIS A 79 -23.07 -14.41 -8.76
C HIS A 79 -23.31 -13.62 -10.07
N VAL A 80 -24.56 -13.22 -10.34
CA VAL A 80 -24.85 -12.37 -11.51
C VAL A 80 -24.31 -10.96 -11.30
N VAL A 81 -24.53 -10.38 -10.12
CA VAL A 81 -24.02 -9.05 -9.75
C VAL A 81 -22.49 -8.99 -9.86
N GLU A 82 -21.79 -10.06 -9.50
CA GLU A 82 -20.33 -10.18 -9.70
C GLU A 82 -19.93 -9.96 -11.17
N HIS A 83 -20.52 -10.73 -12.09
CA HIS A 83 -20.17 -10.66 -13.50
C HIS A 83 -20.60 -9.35 -14.15
N ILE A 84 -21.74 -8.77 -13.75
CA ILE A 84 -22.15 -7.45 -14.25
C ILE A 84 -21.19 -6.37 -13.77
N ALA A 85 -20.73 -6.41 -12.51
CA ALA A 85 -19.77 -5.43 -11.99
C ALA A 85 -18.41 -5.51 -12.72
N LEU A 86 -17.99 -6.70 -13.12
CA LEU A 86 -16.79 -6.88 -13.98
C LEU A 86 -17.03 -6.34 -15.39
N GLU A 87 -18.14 -6.70 -16.03
CA GLU A 87 -18.49 -6.29 -17.39
C GLU A 87 -18.62 -4.76 -17.51
N LEU A 88 -19.29 -4.10 -16.57
CA LEU A 88 -19.43 -2.64 -16.55
C LEU A 88 -18.07 -1.94 -16.50
N GLN A 89 -17.11 -2.51 -15.77
CA GLN A 89 -15.75 -1.98 -15.71
C GLN A 89 -15.00 -2.22 -17.03
N GLU A 90 -15.10 -3.41 -17.62
CA GLU A 90 -14.48 -3.72 -18.93
C GLU A 90 -15.02 -2.84 -20.05
N LEU A 91 -16.34 -2.62 -20.11
CA LEU A 91 -16.98 -1.69 -21.07
C LEU A 91 -16.56 -0.23 -20.87
N ALA A 92 -16.14 0.14 -19.66
CA ALA A 92 -15.58 1.44 -19.35
C ALA A 92 -14.07 1.54 -19.61
N GLY A 93 -13.41 0.45 -20.04
CA GLY A 93 -12.00 0.40 -20.41
C GLY A 93 -11.05 -0.06 -19.32
N MET A 94 -11.56 -0.58 -18.19
CA MET A 94 -10.75 -1.13 -17.10
C MET A 94 -10.55 -2.64 -17.26
N SER A 95 -9.31 -3.13 -17.17
CA SER A 95 -8.97 -4.54 -17.30
C SER A 95 -9.15 -5.29 -15.98
N VAL A 96 -10.34 -5.84 -15.77
CA VAL A 96 -10.70 -6.64 -14.58
C VAL A 96 -11.21 -8.02 -14.98
N GLY A 97 -11.04 -9.04 -14.13
CA GLY A 97 -11.53 -10.36 -14.52
C GLY A 97 -11.59 -11.44 -13.43
N PHE A 98 -11.10 -11.16 -12.21
CA PHE A 98 -11.32 -12.08 -11.09
C PHE A 98 -12.62 -11.73 -10.36
N GLY A 99 -13.43 -12.76 -10.12
CA GLY A 99 -14.62 -12.70 -9.29
C GLY A 99 -14.75 -13.95 -8.43
N ARG A 100 -15.42 -13.80 -7.27
CA ARG A 100 -15.82 -14.92 -6.41
C ARG A 100 -17.00 -14.54 -5.53
N THR A 101 -18.05 -15.36 -5.59
CA THR A 101 -19.23 -15.21 -4.74
C THR A 101 -19.40 -16.40 -3.81
N ARG A 102 -19.70 -16.14 -2.54
CA ARG A 102 -20.02 -17.17 -1.54
C ARG A 102 -21.18 -16.73 -0.64
N GLU A 103 -22.05 -17.66 -0.30
CA GLU A 103 -23.07 -17.43 0.74
C GLU A 103 -22.39 -17.37 2.12
N THR A 104 -22.91 -16.53 3.01
CA THR A 104 -22.49 -16.43 4.40
C THR A 104 -23.20 -17.46 5.28
N SER A 105 -22.90 -17.50 6.57
CA SER A 105 -23.67 -18.30 7.54
C SER A 105 -25.11 -17.81 7.73
N THR A 106 -25.43 -16.60 7.28
CA THR A 106 -26.81 -16.09 7.22
C THR A 106 -27.42 -16.44 5.87
N PRO A 107 -28.44 -17.31 5.81
CA PRO A 107 -29.07 -17.70 4.55
C PRO A 107 -29.57 -16.49 3.75
N GLY A 108 -29.38 -16.51 2.44
CA GLY A 108 -29.77 -15.42 1.54
C GLY A 108 -28.81 -14.21 1.52
N VAL A 109 -27.78 -14.20 2.37
CA VAL A 109 -26.75 -13.14 2.40
C VAL A 109 -25.44 -13.65 1.82
N TYR A 110 -24.90 -12.93 0.84
CA TYR A 110 -23.73 -13.31 0.05
C TYR A 110 -22.58 -12.32 0.21
N GLN A 111 -21.36 -12.84 0.13
CA GLN A 111 -20.13 -12.09 -0.11
C GLN A 111 -19.81 -12.17 -1.60
N VAL A 112 -19.95 -11.04 -2.29
CA VAL A 112 -19.68 -10.85 -3.71
C VAL A 112 -18.34 -10.14 -3.84
N VAL A 113 -17.35 -10.79 -4.45
CA VAL A 113 -15.98 -10.28 -4.59
C VAL A 113 -15.61 -10.13 -6.04
N PHE A 114 -15.04 -8.99 -6.43
CA PHE A 114 -14.59 -8.75 -7.80
C PHE A 114 -13.40 -7.79 -7.85
N ASP A 115 -12.58 -7.93 -8.89
CA ASP A 115 -11.43 -7.05 -9.17
C ASP A 115 -11.86 -5.60 -9.43
N TYR A 116 -10.97 -4.66 -9.11
CA TYR A 116 -11.07 -3.26 -9.53
C TYR A 116 -9.71 -2.73 -9.98
N GLU A 117 -9.72 -1.73 -10.86
CA GLU A 117 -8.52 -0.93 -11.16
C GLU A 117 -8.47 0.34 -10.30
N ASP A 118 -9.58 1.08 -10.26
CA ASP A 118 -9.85 2.21 -9.36
C ASP A 118 -10.90 1.86 -8.29
N GLU A 119 -10.68 2.35 -7.07
CA GLU A 119 -11.53 2.00 -5.92
C GLU A 119 -12.93 2.61 -6.00
N GLN A 120 -13.05 3.84 -6.52
CA GLN A 120 -14.33 4.53 -6.63
C GLN A 120 -15.14 3.92 -7.78
N ALA A 121 -14.51 3.68 -8.92
CA ALA A 121 -15.11 3.00 -10.06
C ALA A 121 -15.60 1.59 -9.68
N GLY A 122 -14.79 0.79 -8.99
CA GLY A 122 -15.21 -0.56 -8.56
C GLY A 122 -16.40 -0.53 -7.58
N ARG A 123 -16.43 0.42 -6.64
CA ARG A 123 -17.59 0.61 -5.74
C ARG A 123 -18.84 1.05 -6.49
N TYR A 124 -18.69 1.93 -7.47
CA TYR A 124 -19.78 2.36 -8.34
C TYR A 124 -20.32 1.18 -9.15
N ALA A 125 -19.45 0.43 -9.81
CA ALA A 125 -19.81 -0.73 -10.62
C ALA A 125 -20.60 -1.77 -9.82
N GLY A 126 -20.21 -2.05 -8.58
CA GLY A 126 -20.97 -2.95 -7.69
C GLY A 126 -22.38 -2.44 -7.38
N ARG A 127 -22.56 -1.13 -7.16
CA ARG A 127 -23.89 -0.53 -6.93
C ARG A 127 -24.74 -0.52 -8.20
N ALA A 128 -24.14 -0.15 -9.33
CA ALA A 128 -24.79 -0.16 -10.64
C ALA A 128 -25.24 -1.58 -11.02
N ALA A 129 -24.40 -2.59 -10.77
CA ALA A 129 -24.74 -3.99 -11.00
C ALA A 129 -25.97 -4.45 -10.19
N VAL A 130 -26.06 -4.08 -8.91
CA VAL A 130 -27.24 -4.39 -8.09
C VAL A 130 -28.49 -3.67 -8.62
N ARG A 131 -28.38 -2.38 -8.95
CA ARG A 131 -29.50 -1.61 -9.53
C ARG A 131 -29.98 -2.20 -10.85
N MET A 132 -29.06 -2.58 -11.73
CA MET A 132 -29.35 -3.21 -13.02
C MET A 132 -30.08 -4.54 -12.82
N CYS A 133 -29.58 -5.42 -11.96
CA CYS A 133 -30.26 -6.68 -11.64
C CYS A 133 -31.68 -6.45 -11.11
N GLN A 134 -31.88 -5.48 -10.20
CA GLN A 134 -33.20 -5.16 -9.67
C GLN A 134 -34.17 -4.68 -10.75
N SER A 135 -33.72 -3.77 -11.63
CA SER A 135 -34.53 -3.30 -12.75
C SER A 135 -34.93 -4.44 -13.69
N ILE A 136 -34.01 -5.36 -14.03
CA ILE A 136 -34.31 -6.49 -14.89
C ILE A 136 -35.31 -7.44 -14.22
N VAL A 137 -35.16 -7.71 -12.92
CA VAL A 137 -36.11 -8.53 -12.15
C VAL A 137 -37.51 -7.90 -12.12
N GLU A 138 -37.61 -6.58 -11.91
CA GLU A 138 -38.88 -5.88 -11.74
C GLU A 138 -39.57 -5.55 -13.07
N GLN A 139 -38.80 -5.25 -14.12
CA GLN A 139 -39.29 -4.67 -15.37
C GLN A 139 -38.96 -5.51 -16.61
N GLY A 140 -38.17 -6.58 -16.46
CA GLY A 140 -37.68 -7.41 -17.57
C GLY A 140 -36.56 -6.76 -18.40
N ARG A 141 -36.11 -5.55 -18.04
CA ARG A 141 -35.09 -4.79 -18.79
C ARG A 141 -34.37 -3.75 -17.92
N TYR A 142 -33.22 -3.28 -18.38
CA TYR A 142 -32.58 -2.06 -17.88
C TYR A 142 -32.64 -0.96 -18.95
N PRO A 143 -33.05 0.28 -18.61
CA PRO A 143 -33.12 1.34 -19.62
C PRO A 143 -31.76 1.67 -20.24
N GLN A 144 -31.71 1.71 -21.57
CA GLN A 144 -30.48 2.02 -22.33
C GLN A 144 -29.83 3.34 -21.90
N ALA A 145 -30.62 4.37 -21.62
CA ALA A 145 -30.11 5.66 -21.16
C ALA A 145 -29.44 5.59 -19.78
N GLU A 146 -29.89 4.69 -18.89
CA GLU A 146 -29.24 4.46 -17.58
C GLU A 146 -27.93 3.70 -17.74
N LEU A 147 -27.88 2.71 -18.65
CA LEU A 147 -26.63 2.02 -18.99
C LEU A 147 -25.58 3.00 -19.55
N GLU A 148 -26.00 3.87 -20.48
CA GLU A 148 -25.10 4.88 -21.06
C GLU A 148 -24.58 5.85 -20.01
N GLN A 149 -25.42 6.28 -19.07
CA GLN A 149 -25.00 7.12 -17.94
C GLN A 149 -24.03 6.38 -17.02
N ASP A 150 -24.29 5.12 -16.68
CA ASP A 150 -23.42 4.32 -15.81
C ASP A 150 -22.02 4.13 -16.43
N LEU A 151 -21.97 3.86 -17.73
CA LEU A 151 -20.71 3.74 -18.46
C LEU A 151 -19.98 5.08 -18.56
N GLN A 152 -20.71 6.20 -18.70
CA GLN A 152 -20.12 7.53 -18.72
C GLN A 152 -19.53 7.90 -17.34
N ASP A 153 -20.28 7.68 -16.26
CA ASP A 153 -19.82 7.93 -14.88
C ASP A 153 -18.58 7.07 -14.56
N LEU A 154 -18.57 5.80 -14.97
CA LEU A 154 -17.41 4.91 -14.78
C LEU A 154 -16.19 5.38 -15.57
N LYS A 155 -16.36 5.84 -16.82
CA LYS A 155 -15.27 6.41 -17.62
C LYS A 155 -14.73 7.69 -17.01
N GLU A 156 -15.59 8.54 -16.46
CA GLU A 156 -15.18 9.77 -15.76
C GLU A 156 -14.40 9.46 -14.50
N LEU A 157 -14.90 8.56 -13.64
CA LEU A 157 -14.19 8.11 -12.44
C LEU A 157 -12.82 7.52 -12.77
N TYR A 158 -12.76 6.68 -13.81
CA TYR A 158 -11.50 6.10 -14.26
C TYR A 158 -10.52 7.15 -14.81
N ARG A 159 -11.00 8.10 -15.63
CA ARG A 159 -10.19 9.18 -16.19
C ARG A 159 -9.66 10.13 -15.10
N ASP A 160 -10.49 10.48 -14.13
CA ASP A 160 -10.10 11.39 -13.03
C ASP A 160 -9.06 10.75 -12.09
N ALA A 161 -9.09 9.42 -11.95
CA ALA A 161 -8.12 8.65 -11.19
C ALA A 161 -6.84 8.32 -11.97
N ALA A 162 -6.87 8.42 -13.31
CA ALA A 162 -5.77 8.03 -14.18
C ALA A 162 -4.50 8.87 -13.91
N LEU A 163 -3.36 8.19 -13.94
CA LEU A 163 -2.08 8.88 -13.87
C LEU A 163 -1.78 9.53 -15.22
N GLY A 164 -1.15 10.71 -15.20
CA GLY A 164 -0.65 11.30 -16.44
C GLY A 164 0.34 10.36 -17.13
N PRO A 165 0.43 10.30 -18.47
CA PRO A 165 1.16 9.26 -19.20
C PRO A 165 2.64 9.12 -18.81
N SER A 166 3.27 10.21 -18.35
CA SER A 166 4.67 10.17 -17.92
C SER A 166 4.83 9.60 -16.51
N THR A 167 3.89 9.89 -15.61
CA THR A 167 3.83 9.30 -14.27
C THR A 167 3.50 7.82 -14.35
N GLU A 168 2.54 7.46 -15.20
CA GLU A 168 2.14 6.08 -15.46
C GLU A 168 3.32 5.24 -15.94
N ALA A 169 4.08 5.71 -16.95
CA ALA A 169 5.27 5.02 -17.42
C ALA A 169 6.32 4.77 -16.30
N ILE A 170 6.50 5.71 -15.37
CA ILE A 170 7.39 5.54 -14.21
C ILE A 170 6.84 4.47 -13.25
N VAL A 171 5.54 4.49 -12.99
CA VAL A 171 4.86 3.56 -12.08
C VAL A 171 4.83 2.13 -12.62
N GLU A 172 4.52 1.96 -13.91
CA GLU A 172 4.53 0.66 -14.59
C GLU A 172 5.92 0.04 -14.58
N GLU A 173 6.95 0.83 -14.92
CA GLU A 173 8.34 0.37 -14.86
C GLU A 173 8.75 0.06 -13.41
N ALA A 174 8.27 0.82 -12.41
CA ALA A 174 8.56 0.54 -11.01
C ALA A 174 7.95 -0.80 -10.59
N ALA A 175 6.69 -1.05 -10.97
CA ALA A 175 6.03 -2.33 -10.75
C ALA A 175 6.77 -3.48 -11.45
N ALA A 176 7.22 -3.29 -12.70
CA ALA A 176 8.00 -4.27 -13.44
C ALA A 176 9.35 -4.60 -12.77
N LYS A 177 9.98 -3.62 -12.12
CA LYS A 177 11.21 -3.79 -11.32
C LYS A 177 10.93 -4.27 -9.88
N GLY A 178 9.68 -4.52 -9.50
CA GLY A 178 9.29 -4.95 -8.15
C GLY A 178 9.38 -3.87 -7.08
N ILE A 179 9.51 -2.60 -7.47
CA ILE A 179 9.52 -1.44 -6.60
C ILE A 179 8.07 -1.11 -6.24
N PRO A 180 7.69 -1.16 -4.94
CA PRO A 180 6.33 -0.82 -4.56
C PRO A 180 6.09 0.67 -4.76
N TRP A 181 4.84 1.05 -4.96
CA TRP A 181 4.48 2.46 -5.07
C TRP A 181 3.16 2.74 -4.37
N MET A 182 2.91 4.01 -4.07
CA MET A 182 1.64 4.48 -3.52
C MET A 182 1.37 5.93 -3.93
N ASN A 183 0.10 6.25 -4.11
CA ASN A 183 -0.36 7.63 -4.28
C ASN A 183 -0.55 8.26 -2.89
N LEU A 184 0.07 9.42 -2.65
CA LEU A 184 0.00 10.11 -1.35
C LEU A 184 -1.24 11.02 -1.21
N GLY A 185 -2.10 11.12 -2.22
CA GLY A 185 -3.33 11.91 -2.17
C GLY A 185 -3.12 13.43 -2.08
N ALA A 186 -1.87 13.90 -2.22
CA ALA A 186 -1.50 15.29 -2.14
C ALA A 186 -0.72 15.70 -3.39
N ARG A 187 -1.24 16.69 -4.13
CA ARG A 187 -0.58 17.28 -5.32
C ARG A 187 -0.08 16.26 -6.36
N PHE A 188 -0.79 15.13 -6.53
CA PHE A 188 -0.39 14.04 -7.45
C PHE A 188 1.00 13.45 -7.15
N LEU A 189 1.46 13.51 -5.89
CA LEU A 189 2.72 12.90 -5.47
C LEU A 189 2.60 11.38 -5.43
N ILE A 190 3.56 10.72 -6.05
CA ILE A 190 3.76 9.29 -5.98
C ILE A 190 4.99 9.02 -5.11
N GLN A 191 4.85 8.11 -4.16
CA GLN A 191 5.97 7.52 -3.45
C GLN A 191 6.36 6.20 -4.14
N LEU A 192 7.65 6.03 -4.38
CA LEU A 192 8.28 4.80 -4.86
C LEU A 192 9.11 4.22 -3.70
N GLY A 193 8.98 2.93 -3.41
CA GLY A 193 9.65 2.29 -2.28
C GLY A 193 9.00 2.55 -0.92
N TYR A 194 9.56 1.97 0.14
CA TYR A 194 9.06 2.06 1.52
C TYR A 194 10.11 2.58 2.49
N GLY A 195 9.65 3.19 3.57
CA GLY A 195 10.48 3.59 4.71
C GLY A 195 11.60 4.55 4.32
N ALA A 196 12.78 4.35 4.88
CA ALA A 196 14.01 5.09 4.58
C ALA A 196 14.53 4.93 3.14
N ASN A 197 14.07 3.90 2.43
CA ASN A 197 14.44 3.66 1.03
C ASN A 197 13.51 4.37 0.04
N GLN A 198 12.45 5.04 0.51
CA GLN A 198 11.49 5.68 -0.38
C GLN A 198 12.11 6.82 -1.19
N LYS A 199 11.50 7.07 -2.35
CA LYS A 199 11.69 8.22 -3.24
C LYS A 199 10.34 8.80 -3.59
N ARG A 200 10.32 10.07 -3.99
CA ARG A 200 9.08 10.73 -4.42
C ARG A 200 9.22 11.31 -5.80
N VAL A 201 8.14 11.21 -6.56
CA VAL A 201 8.04 11.80 -7.90
C VAL A 201 6.71 12.55 -8.04
N GLN A 202 6.73 13.62 -8.82
CA GLN A 202 5.55 14.36 -9.24
C GLN A 202 5.68 14.63 -10.74
N ALA A 203 4.77 14.09 -11.54
CA ALA A 203 4.97 13.97 -12.98
C ALA A 203 6.33 13.28 -13.26
N THR A 204 7.29 14.00 -13.85
CA THR A 204 8.66 13.50 -14.11
C THR A 204 9.72 14.15 -13.22
N MET A 205 9.34 15.04 -12.31
CA MET A 205 10.26 15.60 -11.31
C MET A 205 10.46 14.59 -10.18
N SER A 206 11.67 14.54 -9.63
CA SER A 206 12.04 13.67 -8.53
C SER A 206 12.35 14.45 -7.25
N ASP A 207 12.58 13.74 -6.14
CA ASP A 207 13.07 14.31 -4.89
C ASP A 207 14.51 14.87 -4.98
N ARG A 208 15.21 14.66 -6.10
CA ARG A 208 16.51 15.27 -6.42
C ARG A 208 16.40 16.53 -7.29
N THR A 209 15.23 16.81 -7.87
CA THR A 209 15.04 17.98 -8.74
C THR A 209 15.11 19.26 -7.91
N GLY A 210 16.15 20.05 -8.10
CA GLY A 210 16.38 21.28 -7.33
C GLY A 210 15.41 22.40 -7.72
N ILE A 211 14.74 23.02 -6.74
CA ILE A 211 13.75 24.08 -6.98
C ILE A 211 14.33 25.27 -7.75
N LEU A 212 15.59 25.65 -7.51
CA LEU A 212 16.26 26.72 -8.24
C LEU A 212 16.42 26.40 -9.74
N GLY A 213 16.65 25.13 -10.08
CA GLY A 213 16.72 24.69 -11.46
C GLY A 213 15.35 24.70 -12.13
N VAL A 214 14.29 24.36 -11.39
CA VAL A 214 12.90 24.45 -11.86
C VAL A 214 12.50 25.90 -12.12
N GLU A 215 12.73 26.80 -11.16
CA GLU A 215 12.44 28.23 -11.31
C GLU A 215 13.21 28.83 -12.49
N LEU A 216 14.49 28.48 -12.63
CA LEU A 216 15.29 28.90 -13.77
C LEU A 216 14.70 28.40 -15.09
N ALA A 217 14.36 27.11 -15.19
CA ALA A 217 13.75 26.54 -16.39
C ALA A 217 12.38 27.18 -16.75
N CYS A 218 11.61 27.62 -15.76
CA CYS A 218 10.36 28.37 -15.99
C CYS A 218 10.61 29.79 -16.51
N ASP A 219 11.76 30.41 -16.19
CA ASP A 219 12.17 31.70 -16.72
C ASP A 219 13.04 31.53 -17.99
N LYS A 220 12.37 31.61 -19.14
CA LYS A 220 12.99 31.43 -20.46
C LYS A 220 14.12 32.44 -20.70
N GLU A 221 13.98 33.67 -20.23
CA GLU A 221 14.96 34.73 -20.47
C GLU A 221 16.20 34.53 -19.60
N SER A 222 16.01 34.28 -18.31
CA SER A 222 17.12 33.98 -17.41
C SER A 222 17.86 32.72 -17.82
N THR A 223 17.14 31.66 -18.22
CA THR A 223 17.74 30.44 -18.77
C THR A 223 18.60 30.75 -19.99
N LYS A 224 18.05 31.43 -21.00
CA LYS A 224 18.81 31.79 -22.21
C LYS A 224 20.04 32.63 -21.88
N ARG A 225 19.93 33.62 -20.99
CA ARG A 225 21.06 34.47 -20.59
C ARG A 225 22.18 33.65 -19.94
N ILE A 226 21.85 32.74 -19.02
CA ILE A 226 22.84 31.86 -18.38
C ILE A 226 23.50 30.93 -19.40
N LEU A 227 22.70 30.30 -20.27
CA LEU A 227 23.19 29.41 -21.31
C LEU A 227 24.09 30.15 -22.31
N GLY A 228 23.68 31.32 -22.79
CA GLY A 228 24.45 32.18 -23.68
C GLY A 228 25.78 32.62 -23.05
N ASN A 229 25.77 33.07 -21.80
CA ASN A 229 26.99 33.40 -21.05
C ASN A 229 27.92 32.19 -20.86
N ALA A 230 27.36 30.97 -20.83
CA ALA A 230 28.11 29.73 -20.78
C ALA A 230 28.59 29.23 -22.17
N GLY A 231 28.36 29.99 -23.24
CA GLY A 231 28.78 29.65 -24.60
C GLY A 231 27.91 28.60 -25.30
N VAL A 232 26.68 28.38 -24.80
CA VAL A 232 25.68 27.53 -25.44
C VAL A 232 24.97 28.32 -26.55
N PRO A 233 24.79 27.75 -27.75
CA PRO A 233 24.04 28.40 -28.83
C PRO A 233 22.56 28.50 -28.43
N VAL A 234 22.08 29.72 -28.24
CA VAL A 234 20.68 30.05 -27.92
C VAL A 234 20.19 31.11 -28.91
N PRO A 235 18.87 31.25 -29.12
CA PRO A 235 18.33 32.31 -29.95
C PRO A 235 18.78 33.69 -29.47
N GLN A 236 19.21 34.54 -30.40
CA GLN A 236 19.43 35.95 -30.11
C GLN A 236 18.08 36.62 -29.95
N GLY A 237 17.86 37.26 -28.81
CA GLY A 237 16.59 37.89 -28.50
C GLY A 237 16.69 38.93 -27.40
N THR A 238 15.66 39.75 -27.31
CA THR A 238 15.45 40.73 -26.25
C THR A 238 14.00 40.70 -25.80
N THR A 239 13.73 41.25 -24.61
CA THR A 239 12.36 41.38 -24.08
C THR A 239 11.92 42.83 -24.17
N ILE A 240 10.71 43.04 -24.66
CA ILE A 240 10.07 44.36 -24.76
C ILE A 240 8.77 44.41 -23.95
N SER A 241 8.48 45.58 -23.40
CA SER A 241 7.26 45.84 -22.64
C SER A 241 6.31 46.80 -23.35
N TYR A 242 6.76 47.48 -24.39
CA TYR A 242 5.96 48.45 -25.13
C TYR A 242 6.18 48.27 -26.63
N LEU A 243 5.17 48.62 -27.42
CA LEU A 243 5.19 48.42 -28.87
C LEU A 243 6.23 49.33 -29.56
N ASP A 244 6.51 50.51 -29.01
CA ASP A 244 7.53 51.44 -29.50
C ASP A 244 8.96 50.90 -29.37
N GLU A 245 9.19 49.90 -28.50
CA GLU A 245 10.47 49.19 -28.40
C GLU A 245 10.66 48.12 -29.49
N LEU A 246 9.61 47.77 -30.25
CA LEU A 246 9.63 46.65 -31.20
C LEU A 246 10.62 46.88 -32.34
N GLU A 247 10.71 48.10 -32.88
CA GLU A 247 11.63 48.39 -33.98
C GLU A 247 13.10 48.22 -33.57
N ASP A 248 13.47 48.75 -32.41
CA ASP A 248 14.81 48.60 -31.83
C ASP A 248 15.11 47.13 -31.50
N ALA A 249 14.10 46.39 -31.00
CA ALA A 249 14.24 44.96 -30.72
C ALA A 249 14.50 44.15 -32.00
N ILE A 250 13.77 44.42 -33.08
CA ILE A 250 13.97 43.78 -34.39
C ILE A 250 15.38 44.07 -34.92
N ALA A 251 15.83 45.32 -34.83
CA ALA A 251 17.18 45.70 -35.23
C ALA A 251 18.24 44.96 -34.40
N SER A 252 18.03 44.82 -33.09
CA SER A 252 18.97 44.18 -32.17
C SER A 252 19.19 42.68 -32.44
N VAL A 253 18.19 41.99 -32.99
CA VAL A 253 18.26 40.56 -33.35
C VAL A 253 18.73 40.31 -34.78
N GLY A 254 19.08 41.37 -35.52
CA GLY A 254 19.61 41.29 -36.88
C GLY A 254 18.57 41.43 -38.00
N GLY A 255 17.37 41.92 -37.68
CA GLY A 255 16.27 42.08 -38.64
C GLY A 255 15.44 40.82 -38.85
N TYR A 256 14.56 40.86 -39.85
CA TYR A 256 13.69 39.74 -40.21
C TYR A 256 14.47 38.56 -40.84
N PRO A 257 13.99 37.30 -40.68
CA PRO A 257 12.76 36.90 -39.99
C PRO A 257 12.92 36.81 -38.46
N ILE A 258 11.83 37.08 -37.73
CA ILE A 258 11.77 37.06 -36.26
C ILE A 258 10.68 36.13 -35.71
N VAL A 259 10.77 35.84 -34.42
CA VAL A 259 9.77 35.16 -33.60
C VAL A 259 9.33 36.12 -32.50
N ILE A 260 8.03 36.20 -32.27
CA ILE A 260 7.44 36.95 -31.17
C ILE A 260 6.68 35.97 -30.27
N LYS A 261 6.98 35.98 -28.98
CA LYS A 261 6.34 35.09 -27.99
C LYS A 261 6.18 35.77 -26.63
N PRO A 262 5.13 35.45 -25.85
CA PRO A 262 5.00 35.94 -24.47
C PRO A 262 6.12 35.41 -23.57
N LEU A 263 6.53 36.21 -22.58
CA LEU A 263 7.54 35.81 -21.58
C LEU A 263 7.08 34.60 -20.76
N ASP A 264 5.84 34.61 -20.28
CA ASP A 264 5.29 33.61 -19.33
C ASP A 264 4.25 32.67 -19.97
N GLY A 265 4.29 32.46 -21.29
CA GLY A 265 3.32 31.64 -22.02
C GLY A 265 3.65 30.14 -22.04
N ASN A 266 2.60 29.31 -21.90
CA ASN A 266 2.66 27.84 -22.00
C ASN A 266 1.91 27.32 -23.23
N HIS A 267 2.24 26.10 -23.68
CA HIS A 267 1.57 25.37 -24.78
C HIS A 267 1.48 26.11 -26.12
N GLY A 268 2.44 26.98 -26.43
CA GLY A 268 2.46 27.69 -27.71
C GLY A 268 1.43 28.83 -27.85
N ARG A 269 0.71 29.20 -26.79
CA ARG A 269 -0.25 30.31 -26.84
C ARG A 269 0.47 31.65 -27.02
N GLY A 270 0.00 32.45 -27.97
CA GLY A 270 0.57 33.77 -28.29
C GLY A 270 1.94 33.72 -28.98
N ILE A 271 2.36 32.56 -29.50
CA ILE A 271 3.62 32.44 -30.25
C ILE A 271 3.34 32.63 -31.74
N THR A 272 4.07 33.55 -32.38
CA THR A 272 4.06 33.73 -33.83
C THR A 272 5.49 33.62 -34.36
N ILE A 273 5.67 32.78 -35.38
CA ILE A 273 6.98 32.44 -35.97
C ILE A 273 7.05 32.88 -37.44
N ASP A 274 8.27 32.96 -37.97
CA ASP A 274 8.57 33.38 -39.34
C ASP A 274 7.86 34.70 -39.72
N ILE A 275 7.97 35.69 -38.85
CA ILE A 275 7.46 37.04 -39.07
C ILE A 275 8.46 37.75 -39.97
N ARG A 276 7.98 38.34 -41.07
CA ARG A 276 8.82 38.95 -42.12
C ARG A 276 8.50 40.41 -42.43
N THR A 277 7.39 40.92 -41.92
CA THR A 277 6.98 42.32 -42.14
C THR A 277 6.64 43.01 -40.83
N TRP A 278 6.52 44.34 -40.89
CA TRP A 278 6.13 45.16 -39.75
C TRP A 278 4.70 44.86 -39.30
N GLU A 279 3.78 44.75 -40.26
CA GLU A 279 2.35 44.50 -40.00
C GLU A 279 2.16 43.14 -39.30
N GLU A 280 2.91 42.12 -39.72
CA GLU A 280 2.92 40.82 -39.06
C GLU A 280 3.50 40.90 -37.64
N ALA A 281 4.55 41.70 -37.43
CA ALA A 281 5.21 41.87 -36.14
C ALA A 281 4.30 42.59 -35.13
N GLU A 282 3.59 43.63 -35.57
CA GLU A 282 2.62 44.37 -34.75
C GLU A 282 1.45 43.45 -34.32
N ALA A 283 0.85 42.72 -35.26
CA ALA A 283 -0.21 41.78 -34.96
C ALA A 283 0.25 40.64 -34.02
N ALA A 284 1.46 40.13 -34.22
CA ALA A 284 2.06 39.12 -33.34
C ALA A 284 2.36 39.67 -31.94
N TYR A 285 2.82 40.92 -31.82
CA TYR A 285 3.03 41.58 -30.54
C TYR A 285 1.72 41.69 -29.77
N ASP A 286 0.64 42.16 -30.40
CA ASP A 286 -0.68 42.26 -29.76
C ASP A 286 -1.17 40.90 -29.26
N ALA A 287 -1.07 39.85 -30.09
CA ALA A 287 -1.44 38.50 -29.71
C ALA A 287 -0.61 37.94 -28.55
N ALA A 288 0.70 38.23 -28.52
CA ALA A 288 1.57 37.84 -27.41
C ALA A 288 1.27 38.65 -26.12
N LYS A 289 0.91 39.93 -26.28
CA LYS A 289 0.62 40.85 -25.17
C LYS A 289 -0.67 40.51 -24.43
N GLU A 290 -1.64 39.94 -25.11
CA GLU A 290 -2.84 39.38 -24.47
C GLU A 290 -2.50 38.26 -23.47
N VAL A 291 -1.37 37.58 -23.64
CA VAL A 291 -0.95 36.44 -22.81
C VAL A 291 0.01 36.85 -21.70
N SER A 292 0.99 37.73 -21.97
CA SER A 292 1.94 38.20 -20.95
C SER A 292 2.17 39.71 -21.06
N ARG A 293 2.51 40.32 -19.91
CA ARG A 293 2.87 41.74 -19.84
C ARG A 293 4.17 42.07 -20.57
N ALA A 294 5.02 41.09 -20.81
CA ALA A 294 6.27 41.25 -21.53
C ALA A 294 6.34 40.25 -22.69
N VAL A 295 6.97 40.68 -23.79
CA VAL A 295 7.04 39.92 -25.03
C VAL A 295 8.50 39.77 -25.42
N ILE A 296 8.88 38.57 -25.82
CA ILE A 296 10.22 38.25 -26.29
C ILE A 296 10.22 38.37 -27.82
N VAL A 297 11.18 39.13 -28.35
CA VAL A 297 11.51 39.21 -29.78
C VAL A 297 12.81 38.46 -30.00
N GLU A 298 12.78 37.42 -30.83
CA GLU A 298 13.93 36.56 -31.13
C GLU A 298 14.17 36.46 -32.62
N ARG A 299 15.42 36.22 -33.03
CA ARG A 299 15.72 35.81 -34.41
C ARG A 299 15.06 34.47 -34.71
N TYR A 300 14.44 34.35 -35.88
CA TYR A 300 13.89 33.08 -36.35
C TYR A 300 14.99 32.17 -36.90
N TYR A 301 15.02 30.92 -36.42
CA TYR A 301 15.95 29.89 -36.86
C TYR A 301 15.18 28.81 -37.63
N VAL A 302 15.64 28.51 -38.84
CA VAL A 302 15.03 27.49 -39.70
C VAL A 302 15.60 26.12 -39.34
N GLY A 303 14.72 25.17 -39.02
CA GLY A 303 15.15 23.81 -38.69
C GLY A 303 13.99 22.94 -38.23
N ARG A 304 14.32 21.69 -37.90
CA ARG A 304 13.43 20.72 -37.28
C ARG A 304 13.52 20.82 -35.76
N ASP A 305 12.39 20.67 -35.11
CA ASP A 305 12.26 20.71 -33.65
C ASP A 305 12.59 19.34 -33.05
N HIS A 306 13.56 19.30 -32.14
CA HIS A 306 13.97 18.09 -31.44
C HIS A 306 13.85 18.28 -29.92
N ARG A 307 13.19 17.34 -29.24
CA ARG A 307 13.23 17.18 -27.79
C ARG A 307 14.33 16.19 -27.43
N VAL A 308 15.40 16.66 -26.80
CA VAL A 308 16.44 15.83 -26.21
C VAL A 308 16.13 15.61 -24.73
N LEU A 309 16.01 14.36 -24.30
CA LEU A 309 15.80 14.00 -22.90
C LEU A 309 17.13 13.61 -22.25
N VAL A 310 17.47 14.31 -21.18
CA VAL A 310 18.63 14.04 -20.32
C VAL A 310 18.12 13.53 -18.97
N VAL A 311 18.61 12.37 -18.52
CA VAL A 311 18.35 11.81 -17.20
C VAL A 311 19.67 11.45 -16.55
N ASP A 312 19.88 11.85 -15.29
CA ASP A 312 21.12 11.62 -14.55
C ASP A 312 22.38 12.08 -15.31
N GLY A 313 22.25 13.22 -16.00
CA GLY A 313 23.32 13.81 -16.81
C GLY A 313 23.69 13.01 -18.08
N LYS A 314 22.84 12.09 -18.55
CA LYS A 314 23.02 11.34 -19.81
C LYS A 314 21.85 11.58 -20.76
N VAL A 315 22.13 11.75 -22.05
CA VAL A 315 21.07 11.72 -23.07
C VAL A 315 20.52 10.29 -23.14
N VAL A 316 19.23 10.13 -22.91
CA VAL A 316 18.55 8.82 -22.92
C VAL A 316 17.60 8.66 -24.10
N ALA A 317 17.10 9.76 -24.66
CA ALA A 317 16.26 9.74 -25.84
C ALA A 317 16.29 11.08 -26.58
N VAL A 318 16.02 11.05 -27.88
CA VAL A 318 15.83 12.23 -28.72
C VAL A 318 14.62 11.98 -29.62
N ALA A 319 13.68 12.93 -29.65
CA ALA A 319 12.51 12.86 -30.51
C ALA A 319 12.44 14.12 -31.38
N GLU A 320 12.41 13.95 -32.70
CA GLU A 320 12.00 14.99 -33.63
C GLU A 320 10.48 15.16 -33.51
N ARG A 321 10.02 16.37 -33.21
CA ARG A 321 8.61 16.71 -33.15
C ARG A 321 8.22 17.34 -34.48
N VAL A 322 7.22 16.76 -35.14
CA VAL A 322 6.69 17.27 -36.41
C VAL A 322 5.32 17.87 -36.14
N PRO A 323 5.05 19.13 -36.56
CA PRO A 323 3.74 19.74 -36.40
C PRO A 323 2.64 18.91 -37.06
N ALA A 324 1.40 19.13 -36.62
CA ALA A 324 0.24 18.49 -37.23
C ALA A 324 0.21 18.82 -38.73
N HIS A 325 0.08 17.79 -39.55
CA HIS A 325 0.11 17.90 -41.00
C HIS A 325 -0.73 16.81 -41.65
N VAL A 326 -1.07 17.04 -42.91
CA VAL A 326 -1.59 16.04 -43.83
C VAL A 326 -0.67 15.93 -45.04
N VAL A 327 -0.70 14.79 -45.70
CA VAL A 327 0.08 14.52 -46.91
C VAL A 327 -0.90 14.29 -48.06
N GLY A 328 -0.70 14.99 -49.17
CA GLY A 328 -1.53 14.84 -50.35
C GLY A 328 -1.44 13.45 -50.95
N ASP A 329 -2.59 12.92 -51.34
CA ASP A 329 -2.76 11.70 -52.14
C ASP A 329 -3.06 12.01 -53.62
N GLY A 330 -3.19 13.30 -53.98
CA GLY A 330 -3.54 13.76 -55.31
C GLY A 330 -5.05 13.78 -55.62
N GLU A 331 -5.90 13.30 -54.71
CA GLU A 331 -7.35 13.13 -54.94
C GLU A 331 -8.22 13.81 -53.87
N SER A 332 -7.84 13.70 -52.59
CA SER A 332 -8.62 14.14 -51.45
C SER A 332 -8.35 15.59 -51.06
N THR A 333 -9.37 16.28 -50.54
CA THR A 333 -9.18 17.64 -50.00
C THR A 333 -8.45 17.61 -48.66
N ILE A 334 -7.86 18.74 -48.24
CA ILE A 334 -7.24 18.86 -46.90
C ILE A 334 -8.21 18.47 -45.79
N GLU A 335 -9.48 18.87 -45.88
CA GLU A 335 -10.51 18.48 -44.90
C GLU A 335 -10.71 16.97 -44.83
N GLN A 336 -10.80 16.29 -45.98
CA GLN A 336 -10.93 14.84 -46.06
C GLN A 336 -9.70 14.13 -45.49
N LEU A 337 -8.50 14.59 -45.84
CA LEU A 337 -7.24 14.03 -45.32
C LEU A 337 -7.12 14.18 -43.80
N ILE A 338 -7.65 15.27 -43.21
CA ILE A 338 -7.71 15.45 -41.76
C ILE A 338 -8.67 14.42 -41.14
N GLU A 339 -9.85 14.25 -41.71
CA GLU A 339 -10.83 13.28 -41.24
C GLU A 339 -10.29 11.86 -41.28
N GLU A 340 -9.67 11.46 -42.40
CA GLU A 340 -8.99 10.17 -42.56
C GLU A 340 -7.84 9.99 -41.56
N THR A 341 -6.99 11.01 -41.39
CA THR A 341 -5.89 10.96 -40.42
C THR A 341 -6.42 10.79 -39.00
N ASN A 342 -7.57 11.38 -38.67
CA ASN A 342 -8.24 11.27 -37.37
C ASN A 342 -8.98 9.95 -37.15
N GLN A 343 -9.16 9.13 -38.20
CA GLN A 343 -9.67 7.76 -38.07
C GLN A 343 -8.62 6.76 -37.59
N ASP A 344 -7.34 7.16 -37.49
CA ASP A 344 -6.29 6.34 -36.87
C ASP A 344 -6.71 5.95 -35.44
N PRO A 345 -6.81 4.64 -35.12
CA PRO A 345 -7.23 4.18 -33.79
C PRO A 345 -6.28 4.61 -32.67
N ASN A 346 -5.07 5.05 -32.99
CA ASN A 346 -4.14 5.60 -32.01
C ASN A 346 -4.43 7.07 -31.65
N ARG A 347 -5.33 7.75 -32.37
CA ARG A 347 -5.72 9.15 -32.09
C ARG A 347 -6.95 9.22 -31.18
N GLY A 348 -6.74 9.78 -29.98
CA GLY A 348 -7.79 10.03 -28.99
C GLY A 348 -8.18 11.51 -28.86
N GLU A 349 -9.21 11.77 -28.06
CA GLU A 349 -9.51 13.12 -27.59
C GLU A 349 -8.48 13.52 -26.52
N GLY A 350 -7.91 14.72 -26.63
CA GLY A 350 -6.93 15.23 -25.65
C GLY A 350 -5.72 14.30 -25.45
N HIS A 351 -5.55 13.79 -24.22
CA HIS A 351 -4.42 12.93 -23.83
C HIS A 351 -4.80 11.45 -23.65
N ASP A 352 -5.99 11.06 -24.09
CA ASP A 352 -6.59 9.74 -23.82
C ASP A 352 -5.96 8.59 -24.63
N ASN A 353 -5.05 8.87 -25.58
CA ASN A 353 -4.40 7.86 -26.43
C ASN A 353 -2.97 8.29 -26.85
N VAL A 354 -2.25 7.43 -27.57
CA VAL A 354 -0.86 7.63 -28.03
C VAL A 354 -0.71 8.86 -28.93
N LEU A 355 -1.71 9.16 -29.74
CA LEU A 355 -1.81 10.36 -30.58
C LEU A 355 -3.05 11.18 -30.20
N THR A 356 -3.01 12.47 -30.49
CA THR A 356 -4.16 13.36 -30.28
C THR A 356 -4.80 13.64 -31.64
N LYS A 357 -6.13 13.70 -31.71
CA LYS A 357 -6.82 14.10 -32.93
C LYS A 357 -6.40 15.51 -33.35
N ILE A 358 -6.23 15.70 -34.66
CA ILE A 358 -5.98 16.99 -35.28
C ILE A 358 -7.28 17.78 -35.23
N GLN A 359 -7.28 18.86 -34.45
CA GLN A 359 -8.37 19.83 -34.43
C GLN A 359 -7.85 21.17 -34.97
N LEU A 360 -8.60 21.75 -35.90
CA LEU A 360 -8.33 23.09 -36.42
C LEU A 360 -8.84 24.13 -35.43
N ASP A 361 -8.10 25.23 -35.28
CA ASP A 361 -8.57 26.40 -34.54
C ASP A 361 -8.26 27.70 -35.28
N ARG A 362 -8.49 28.83 -34.60
CA ARG A 362 -8.29 30.18 -35.15
C ARG A 362 -6.87 30.44 -35.68
N THR A 363 -5.86 29.68 -35.24
CA THR A 363 -4.46 29.81 -35.70
C THR A 363 -4.15 28.92 -36.91
N SER A 364 -4.97 27.90 -37.19
CA SER A 364 -4.77 27.01 -38.34
C SER A 364 -5.12 27.68 -39.66
N PHE A 365 -6.18 28.49 -39.70
CA PHE A 365 -6.63 29.13 -40.95
C PHE A 365 -5.61 30.13 -41.54
N PRO A 366 -5.02 31.06 -40.77
CA PRO A 366 -3.98 31.94 -41.30
C PRO A 366 -2.74 31.19 -41.81
N LEU A 367 -2.43 30.02 -41.23
CA LEU A 367 -1.31 29.19 -41.67
C LEU A 367 -1.60 28.49 -43.01
N LEU A 368 -2.84 28.03 -43.22
CA LEU A 368 -3.29 27.50 -44.51
C LEU A 368 -3.22 28.59 -45.59
N GLU A 369 -3.74 29.79 -45.30
CA GLU A 369 -3.69 30.93 -46.22
C GLU A 369 -2.24 31.32 -46.57
N ARG A 370 -1.33 31.36 -45.59
CA ARG A 370 0.11 31.61 -45.84
C ARG A 370 0.77 30.57 -46.73
N GLN A 371 0.32 29.31 -46.68
CA GLN A 371 0.78 28.25 -47.58
C GLN A 371 0.06 28.28 -48.94
N GLY A 372 -0.93 29.16 -49.13
CA GLY A 372 -1.71 29.27 -50.36
C GLY A 372 -2.81 28.22 -50.48
N TYR A 373 -3.24 27.61 -49.37
CA TYR A 373 -4.22 26.53 -49.34
C TYR A 373 -5.53 26.95 -48.64
N THR A 374 -6.61 26.26 -48.98
CA THR A 374 -7.90 26.25 -48.29
C THR A 374 -8.27 24.82 -47.90
N LEU A 375 -9.30 24.63 -47.07
CA LEU A 375 -9.78 23.28 -46.72
C LEU A 375 -10.23 22.44 -47.93
N ASP A 376 -10.72 23.11 -48.98
CA ASP A 376 -11.13 22.47 -50.24
C ASP A 376 -9.98 22.15 -51.20
N THR A 377 -8.74 22.52 -50.84
CA THR A 377 -7.57 22.29 -51.70
C THR A 377 -7.22 20.81 -51.74
N VAL A 378 -7.04 20.27 -52.95
CA VAL A 378 -6.47 18.93 -53.18
C VAL A 378 -4.97 19.07 -53.35
N LEU A 379 -4.20 18.49 -52.43
CA LEU A 379 -2.74 18.52 -52.44
C LEU A 379 -2.18 17.53 -53.46
N THR A 380 -1.07 17.88 -54.10
CA THR A 380 -0.40 16.94 -55.01
C THR A 380 0.18 15.74 -54.24
N GLU A 381 0.30 14.58 -54.88
CA GLU A 381 0.77 13.36 -54.23
C GLU A 381 2.15 13.58 -53.57
N GLY A 382 2.23 13.36 -52.26
CA GLY A 382 3.44 13.54 -51.45
C GLY A 382 3.70 14.97 -50.95
N GLU A 383 2.87 15.94 -51.31
CA GLU A 383 2.95 17.32 -50.81
C GLU A 383 2.46 17.40 -49.36
N VAL A 384 3.23 18.06 -48.48
CA VAL A 384 2.92 18.17 -47.04
C VAL A 384 2.30 19.52 -46.74
N CYS A 385 1.11 19.52 -46.14
CA CYS A 385 0.47 20.73 -45.63
C CYS A 385 0.48 20.73 -44.10
N TYR A 386 1.14 21.73 -43.51
CA TYR A 386 1.17 21.90 -42.06
C TYR A 386 -0.06 22.65 -41.57
N LEU A 387 -0.73 22.08 -40.57
CA LEU A 387 -1.96 22.60 -39.97
C LEU A 387 -1.70 23.39 -38.69
N ARG A 388 -0.47 23.30 -38.17
CA ARG A 388 0.01 23.98 -36.96
C ARG A 388 1.43 24.49 -37.17
N ALA A 389 1.72 25.66 -36.60
CA ALA A 389 3.05 26.26 -36.63
C ALA A 389 3.99 25.67 -35.56
N THR A 390 3.45 25.08 -34.49
CA THR A 390 4.22 24.50 -33.39
C THR A 390 4.15 22.97 -33.39
N ALA A 391 5.27 22.33 -33.06
CA ALA A 391 5.38 20.87 -33.03
C ALA A 391 4.91 20.27 -31.70
N ASN A 392 3.63 20.45 -31.38
CA ASN A 392 3.02 19.93 -30.16
C ASN A 392 2.18 18.66 -30.44
N LEU A 393 2.46 17.58 -29.72
CA LEU A 393 1.67 16.34 -29.80
C LEU A 393 0.22 16.57 -29.39
N SER A 394 -0.03 17.47 -28.43
CA SER A 394 -1.37 17.82 -27.93
C SER A 394 -2.26 18.50 -28.98
N THR A 395 -1.69 19.00 -30.08
CA THR A 395 -2.42 19.60 -31.20
C THR A 395 -2.41 18.71 -32.44
N GLY A 396 -2.11 17.43 -32.27
CA GLY A 396 -2.14 16.42 -33.35
C GLY A 396 -0.82 16.21 -34.10
N GLY A 397 0.28 16.81 -33.62
CA GLY A 397 1.63 16.55 -34.14
C GLY A 397 2.10 15.11 -33.87
N ILE A 398 3.18 14.71 -34.54
CA ILE A 398 3.78 13.38 -34.42
C ILE A 398 5.20 13.47 -33.85
N ALA A 399 5.70 12.35 -33.31
CA ALA A 399 7.06 12.23 -32.81
C ALA A 399 7.83 11.14 -33.59
N VAL A 400 9.06 11.46 -34.00
CA VAL A 400 9.98 10.53 -34.66
C VAL A 400 11.20 10.34 -33.77
N ASP A 401 11.50 9.10 -33.38
CA ASP A 401 12.71 8.80 -32.61
C ASP A 401 13.98 9.10 -33.45
N ARG A 402 14.88 9.88 -32.86
CA ARG A 402 16.17 10.32 -33.41
C ARG A 402 17.32 10.05 -32.45
N THR A 403 17.11 9.17 -31.47
CA THR A 403 18.07 8.94 -30.38
C THR A 403 19.42 8.48 -30.90
N ASP A 404 19.46 7.61 -31.90
CA ASP A 404 20.71 7.08 -32.46
C ASP A 404 21.31 8.00 -33.55
N ASP A 405 20.55 9.02 -33.98
CA ASP A 405 20.95 9.96 -35.03
C ASP A 405 21.70 11.19 -34.45
N ILE A 406 21.62 11.45 -33.14
CA ILE A 406 22.20 12.66 -32.52
C ILE A 406 23.74 12.67 -32.60
N HIS A 407 24.30 13.80 -33.03
CA HIS A 407 25.75 13.97 -33.02
C HIS A 407 26.32 13.95 -31.58
N PRO A 408 27.47 13.30 -31.32
CA PRO A 408 28.07 13.26 -29.99
C PRO A 408 28.33 14.63 -29.35
N GLU A 409 28.67 15.66 -30.16
CA GLU A 409 28.82 17.04 -29.66
C GLU A 409 27.50 17.63 -29.16
N ASN A 410 26.39 17.35 -29.85
CA ASN A 410 25.07 17.84 -29.46
C ASN A 410 24.59 17.13 -28.19
N ALA A 411 24.87 15.83 -28.08
CA ALA A 411 24.60 15.06 -26.86
C ALA A 411 25.41 15.61 -25.67
N TRP A 412 26.72 15.84 -25.84
CA TRP A 412 27.57 16.46 -24.82
C TRP A 412 27.05 17.85 -24.41
N LEU A 413 26.64 18.67 -25.38
CA LEU A 413 26.09 20.01 -25.12
C LEU A 413 24.79 19.92 -24.31
N ALA A 414 23.88 19.01 -24.65
CA ALA A 414 22.65 18.77 -23.92
C ALA A 414 22.91 18.33 -22.47
N GLN A 415 23.85 17.41 -22.25
CA GLN A 415 24.27 16.99 -20.90
C GLN A 415 24.86 18.17 -20.10
N ARG A 416 25.62 19.03 -20.76
CA ARG A 416 26.19 20.24 -20.14
C ARG A 416 25.10 21.25 -19.76
N VAL A 417 24.09 21.43 -20.61
CA VAL A 417 22.94 22.32 -20.36
C VAL A 417 22.16 21.88 -19.12
N ALA A 418 21.85 20.59 -18.99
CA ALA A 418 21.18 20.05 -17.80
C ALA A 418 21.96 20.37 -16.51
N LYS A 419 23.31 20.25 -16.55
CA LYS A 419 24.18 20.61 -15.41
C LYS A 419 24.24 22.11 -15.13
N ILE A 420 24.22 22.96 -16.16
CA ILE A 420 24.24 24.42 -16.00
C ILE A 420 22.95 24.89 -15.31
N VAL A 421 21.81 24.34 -15.72
CA VAL A 421 20.50 24.68 -15.14
C VAL A 421 20.31 24.02 -13.77
N GLY A 422 20.94 22.86 -13.54
CA GLY A 422 20.90 22.16 -12.26
C GLY A 422 19.71 21.19 -12.13
N LEU A 423 19.38 20.51 -13.21
CA LEU A 423 18.26 19.56 -13.29
C LEU A 423 18.76 18.12 -13.48
N ASP A 424 18.12 17.18 -12.80
CA ASP A 424 18.40 15.74 -12.85
C ASP A 424 17.68 15.04 -14.01
N ILE A 425 16.44 15.45 -14.29
CA ILE A 425 15.61 15.04 -15.43
C ILE A 425 15.27 16.30 -16.22
N THR A 426 15.71 16.36 -17.49
CA THR A 426 15.64 17.59 -18.28
C THR A 426 15.22 17.31 -19.71
N GLY A 427 14.19 18.01 -20.19
CA GLY A 427 13.88 18.08 -21.62
C GLY A 427 14.47 19.34 -22.23
N ILE A 428 15.23 19.20 -23.31
CA ILE A 428 15.90 20.30 -24.00
C ILE A 428 15.36 20.37 -25.42
N ASP A 429 14.83 21.54 -25.79
CA ASP A 429 14.34 21.81 -27.14
C ASP A 429 15.45 22.39 -28.00
N ILE A 430 15.72 21.72 -29.11
CA ILE A 430 16.75 22.08 -30.07
C ILE A 430 16.11 22.26 -31.44
N VAL A 431 16.37 23.41 -32.07
CA VAL A 431 16.03 23.63 -33.48
C VAL A 431 17.30 23.55 -34.29
N THR A 432 17.33 22.63 -35.26
CA THR A 432 18.47 22.43 -36.16
C THR A 432 17.99 21.84 -37.49
N SER A 433 18.65 22.16 -38.59
CA SER A 433 18.37 21.53 -39.90
C SER A 433 18.73 20.04 -39.91
N ASP A 434 19.71 19.62 -39.11
CA ASP A 434 20.17 18.25 -38.98
C ASP A 434 20.74 18.00 -37.57
N ILE A 435 20.19 17.03 -36.83
CA ILE A 435 20.63 16.70 -35.45
C ILE A 435 21.89 15.84 -35.44
N SER A 436 22.24 15.23 -36.58
CA SER A 436 23.43 14.38 -36.76
C SER A 436 24.71 15.16 -37.01
N ARG A 437 24.62 16.50 -37.09
CA ARG A 437 25.76 17.41 -37.24
C ARG A 437 25.86 18.38 -36.06
N PRO A 438 27.06 18.88 -35.70
CA PRO A 438 27.22 19.87 -34.64
C PRO A 438 26.32 21.10 -34.84
N LEU A 439 25.64 21.57 -33.78
CA LEU A 439 24.72 22.72 -33.86
C LEU A 439 25.37 23.97 -34.46
N ARG A 440 26.67 24.19 -34.22
CA ARG A 440 27.38 25.36 -34.75
C ARG A 440 27.56 25.32 -36.26
N GLU A 441 27.55 24.14 -36.88
CA GLU A 441 27.63 23.98 -38.34
C GLU A 441 26.28 24.14 -39.03
N THR A 442 25.19 23.83 -38.31
CA THR A 442 23.82 23.88 -38.83
C THR A 442 23.08 25.16 -38.46
N GLU A 443 23.77 26.10 -37.81
CA GLU A 443 23.19 27.28 -37.15
C GLU A 443 22.04 26.91 -36.18
N GLY A 444 22.12 25.73 -35.57
CA GLY A 444 21.14 25.22 -34.62
C GLY A 444 21.26 25.85 -33.24
N VAL A 445 20.14 25.91 -32.52
CA VAL A 445 20.02 26.61 -31.23
C VAL A 445 19.19 25.81 -30.22
N ILE A 446 19.50 26.02 -28.93
CA ILE A 446 18.70 25.52 -27.81
C ILE A 446 17.64 26.57 -27.47
N VAL A 447 16.37 26.22 -27.70
CA VAL A 447 15.24 27.14 -27.60
C VAL A 447 14.67 27.18 -26.18
N GLU A 448 14.58 26.02 -25.52
CA GLU A 448 13.93 25.89 -24.22
C GLU A 448 14.53 24.74 -23.41
N VAL A 449 14.49 24.86 -22.09
CA VAL A 449 14.84 23.81 -21.13
C VAL A 449 13.66 23.59 -20.20
N ASN A 450 13.28 22.33 -19.97
CA ASN A 450 12.08 21.94 -19.26
C ASN A 450 12.42 21.00 -18.09
N ALA A 451 11.92 21.32 -16.89
CA ALA A 451 12.17 20.55 -15.67
C ALA A 451 11.22 19.36 -15.44
N ALA A 452 10.05 19.35 -16.09
CA ALA A 452 9.10 18.24 -16.06
C ALA A 452 8.78 17.76 -17.49
N PRO A 453 9.77 17.20 -18.21
CA PRO A 453 9.58 16.78 -19.59
C PRO A 453 8.55 15.65 -19.69
N GLY A 454 7.70 15.70 -20.73
CA GLY A 454 6.76 14.62 -21.03
C GLY A 454 7.47 13.42 -21.68
N PHE A 455 7.15 12.20 -21.24
CA PHE A 455 7.78 10.96 -21.74
C PHE A 455 7.08 10.35 -22.95
N ARG A 456 5.81 10.72 -23.20
CA ARG A 456 4.95 10.11 -24.24
C ARG A 456 5.64 9.98 -25.61
N MET A 457 6.33 11.03 -26.06
CA MET A 457 7.04 11.04 -27.36
C MET A 457 8.24 10.09 -27.43
N HIS A 458 8.80 9.68 -26.29
CA HIS A 458 9.93 8.76 -26.22
C HIS A 458 9.48 7.32 -25.97
N VAL A 459 8.46 7.12 -25.13
CA VAL A 459 7.95 5.76 -24.83
C VAL A 459 7.09 5.20 -25.97
N ALA A 460 6.40 6.05 -26.72
CA ALA A 460 5.54 5.65 -27.83
C ALA A 460 5.66 6.66 -29.00
N PRO A 461 6.83 6.72 -29.68
CA PRO A 461 6.99 7.58 -30.85
C PRO A 461 6.11 7.08 -32.00
N SER A 462 5.61 8.01 -32.82
CA SER A 462 4.81 7.69 -34.01
C SER A 462 5.63 6.96 -35.07
N ARG A 463 6.94 7.21 -35.14
CA ARG A 463 7.90 6.52 -36.00
C ARG A 463 9.22 6.30 -35.26
N GLY A 464 9.88 5.16 -35.50
CA GLY A 464 11.16 4.82 -34.89
C GLY A 464 11.02 3.89 -33.68
N ILE A 465 12.02 3.85 -32.80
CA ILE A 465 12.12 2.85 -31.72
C ILE A 465 11.63 3.45 -30.38
N PRO A 466 10.65 2.82 -29.70
CA PRO A 466 10.31 3.14 -28.32
C PRO A 466 11.51 3.09 -27.37
N ARG A 467 11.68 4.12 -26.53
CA ARG A 467 12.76 4.22 -25.55
C ARG A 467 12.21 4.10 -24.13
N ASN A 468 12.76 3.16 -23.35
CA ASN A 468 12.42 3.00 -21.93
C ASN A 468 13.10 4.10 -21.07
N VAL A 469 12.58 5.32 -21.17
CA VAL A 469 13.10 6.48 -20.42
C VAL A 469 12.72 6.43 -18.94
N ALA A 470 11.61 5.76 -18.60
CA ALA A 470 11.21 5.49 -17.22
C ALA A 470 12.24 4.61 -16.49
N GLY A 471 12.79 3.60 -17.18
CA GLY A 471 13.85 2.75 -16.67
C GLY A 471 15.09 3.54 -16.26
N ALA A 472 15.48 4.54 -17.05
CA ALA A 472 16.60 5.42 -16.73
C ALA A 472 16.34 6.28 -15.48
N VAL A 473 15.11 6.77 -15.29
CA VAL A 473 14.70 7.48 -14.07
C VAL A 473 14.78 6.57 -12.86
N LEU A 474 14.28 5.34 -12.97
CA LEU A 474 14.34 4.40 -11.84
C LEU A 474 15.77 3.96 -11.54
N ASP A 475 16.64 3.80 -12.53
CA ASP A 475 18.05 3.48 -12.30
C ASP A 475 18.80 4.65 -11.62
N MET A 476 18.40 5.89 -11.89
CA MET A 476 18.90 7.06 -11.17
C MET A 476 18.44 7.06 -9.70
N LEU A 477 17.16 6.79 -9.46
CA LEU A 477 16.54 6.82 -8.13
C LEU A 477 16.95 5.63 -7.26
N PHE A 478 17.01 4.45 -7.88
CA PHE A 478 17.35 3.15 -7.31
C PHE A 478 18.46 2.49 -8.15
N PRO A 479 19.72 2.90 -7.98
CA PRO A 479 20.84 2.27 -8.66
C PRO A 479 20.85 0.74 -8.46
N PRO A 480 21.33 -0.06 -9.42
CA PRO A 480 21.36 -1.51 -9.31
C PRO A 480 21.98 -1.99 -7.99
N GLY A 481 21.27 -2.87 -7.28
CA GLY A 481 21.69 -3.39 -5.98
C GLY A 481 21.29 -2.53 -4.77
N THR A 482 20.66 -1.37 -4.98
CA THR A 482 20.08 -0.59 -3.87
C THR A 482 18.68 -1.12 -3.50
N PRO A 483 18.34 -1.19 -2.20
CA PRO A 483 17.03 -1.64 -1.78
C PRO A 483 15.97 -0.56 -2.06
N SER A 484 14.80 -0.98 -2.54
CA SER A 484 13.61 -0.13 -2.65
C SER A 484 12.61 -0.36 -1.52
N ARG A 485 12.74 -1.48 -0.80
CA ARG A 485 11.88 -1.87 0.33
C ARG A 485 12.69 -1.82 1.61
N ILE A 486 12.03 -1.49 2.72
CA ILE A 486 12.53 -1.84 4.05
C ILE A 486 12.09 -3.27 4.39
N PRO A 487 12.83 -4.00 5.23
CA PRO A 487 12.40 -5.30 5.71
C PRO A 487 11.09 -5.22 6.50
N ILE A 488 10.16 -6.13 6.21
CA ILE A 488 8.84 -6.21 6.85
C ILE A 488 8.71 -7.54 7.58
N ILE A 489 8.45 -7.47 8.89
CA ILE A 489 8.08 -8.59 9.74
C ILE A 489 6.60 -8.42 10.10
N ALA A 490 5.73 -9.28 9.58
CA ALA A 490 4.30 -9.24 9.84
C ALA A 490 3.90 -10.34 10.83
N LEU A 491 3.11 -10.01 11.84
CA LEU A 491 2.73 -10.94 12.90
C LEU A 491 1.21 -11.05 13.05
N THR A 492 0.72 -12.27 13.21
CA THR A 492 -0.66 -12.54 13.60
C THR A 492 -0.78 -13.72 14.56
N GLY A 493 -1.98 -13.89 15.10
CA GLY A 493 -2.30 -14.89 16.12
C GLY A 493 -3.60 -14.53 16.82
N THR A 494 -4.22 -15.47 17.53
CA THR A 494 -5.34 -15.12 18.42
C THR A 494 -4.79 -14.36 19.63
N ASN A 495 -3.82 -14.94 20.32
CA ASN A 495 -3.18 -14.38 21.52
C ASN A 495 -1.67 -14.15 21.31
N GLY A 496 -1.07 -13.26 22.12
CA GLY A 496 0.38 -13.03 22.14
C GLY A 496 0.91 -11.98 21.14
N LYS A 497 0.12 -11.58 20.14
CA LYS A 497 0.51 -10.63 19.08
C LYS A 497 1.24 -9.39 19.60
N THR A 498 0.58 -8.59 20.44
CA THR A 498 1.11 -7.34 20.98
C THR A 498 2.46 -7.51 21.67
N THR A 499 2.57 -8.55 22.51
CA THR A 499 3.81 -8.86 23.24
C THR A 499 4.92 -9.26 22.28
N THR A 500 4.64 -10.15 21.33
CA THR A 500 5.63 -10.63 20.36
C THR A 500 6.06 -9.51 19.41
N THR A 501 5.16 -8.65 18.95
CA THR A 501 5.50 -7.49 18.11
C THR A 501 6.45 -6.56 18.86
N ARG A 502 6.10 -6.17 20.08
CA ARG A 502 6.93 -5.26 20.91
C ARG A 502 8.29 -5.87 21.22
N LEU A 503 8.32 -7.17 21.56
CA LEU A 503 9.57 -7.88 21.79
C LEU A 503 10.42 -7.97 20.51
N THR A 504 9.83 -8.32 19.38
CA THR A 504 10.54 -8.41 18.09
C THR A 504 11.13 -7.05 17.70
N ALA A 505 10.36 -5.97 17.85
CA ALA A 505 10.86 -4.62 17.64
C ALA A 505 12.02 -4.28 18.59
N HIS A 506 11.90 -4.63 19.88
CA HIS A 506 12.95 -4.42 20.88
C HIS A 506 14.24 -5.19 20.57
N LEU A 507 14.13 -6.43 20.07
CA LEU A 507 15.27 -7.26 19.65
C LEU A 507 15.95 -6.68 18.41
N ILE A 508 15.18 -6.29 17.39
CA ILE A 508 15.73 -5.70 16.16
C ILE A 508 16.41 -4.36 16.43
N LYS A 509 15.88 -3.54 17.33
CA LYS A 509 16.52 -2.28 17.76
C LYS A 509 17.95 -2.47 18.28
N GLN A 510 18.30 -3.64 18.81
CA GLN A 510 19.68 -3.94 19.26
C GLN A 510 20.71 -3.92 18.11
N SER A 511 20.25 -3.99 16.86
CA SER A 511 21.09 -3.82 15.66
C SER A 511 21.35 -2.36 15.28
N GLY A 512 20.84 -1.39 16.05
CA GLY A 512 21.01 0.05 15.80
C GLY A 512 20.06 0.61 14.73
N LYS A 513 19.03 -0.15 14.35
CA LYS A 513 18.03 0.24 13.36
C LYS A 513 16.86 1.00 13.95
N VAL A 514 16.34 1.97 13.20
CA VAL A 514 15.05 2.62 13.51
C VAL A 514 13.92 1.68 13.12
N VAL A 515 13.22 1.15 14.13
CA VAL A 515 12.10 0.23 13.93
C VAL A 515 10.77 0.96 14.07
N GLY A 516 9.92 0.86 13.05
CA GLY A 516 8.52 1.27 13.09
C GLY A 516 7.64 0.06 13.35
N TYR A 517 6.69 0.16 14.28
CA TYR A 517 5.84 -0.99 14.62
C TYR A 517 4.43 -0.62 15.03
N THR A 518 3.49 -1.52 14.75
CA THR A 518 2.06 -1.35 15.05
C THR A 518 1.62 -2.32 16.13
N THR A 519 0.74 -1.86 17.04
CA THR A 519 0.23 -2.66 18.16
C THR A 519 -1.24 -2.34 18.43
N THR A 520 -1.86 -3.10 19.32
CA THR A 520 -3.25 -2.88 19.78
C THR A 520 -3.46 -1.54 20.52
N ASP A 521 -2.40 -0.90 21.00
CA ASP A 521 -2.49 0.36 21.75
C ASP A 521 -1.88 1.57 21.03
N GLY A 522 -1.17 1.35 19.93
CA GLY A 522 -0.71 2.44 19.09
C GLY A 522 0.31 2.06 18.02
N THR A 523 0.72 3.07 17.27
CA THR A 523 1.79 3.04 16.27
C THR A 523 3.02 3.75 16.83
N TYR A 524 4.18 3.13 16.68
CA TYR A 524 5.43 3.59 17.28
C TYR A 524 6.54 3.68 16.24
N ILE A 525 7.40 4.69 16.37
CA ILE A 525 8.63 4.83 15.59
C ILE A 525 9.78 5.04 16.57
N GLY A 526 10.73 4.11 16.58
CA GLY A 526 11.72 4.05 17.65
C GLY A 526 10.99 3.88 18.99
N ASP A 527 11.26 4.77 19.94
CA ASP A 527 10.66 4.74 21.29
C ASP A 527 9.48 5.71 21.46
N TYR A 528 9.05 6.36 20.37
CA TYR A 528 8.00 7.38 20.40
C TYR A 528 6.67 6.81 19.92
N LEU A 529 5.62 7.06 20.71
CA LEU A 529 4.24 6.84 20.30
C LEU A 529 3.84 7.93 19.31
N VAL A 530 3.52 7.53 18.08
CA VAL A 530 3.10 8.44 17.00
C VAL A 530 1.59 8.61 17.00
N GLU A 531 0.85 7.51 17.14
CA GLU A 531 -0.60 7.50 17.11
C GLU A 531 -1.13 6.51 18.15
N PRO A 532 -1.94 6.95 19.14
CA PRO A 532 -2.61 6.04 20.08
C PRO A 532 -3.84 5.39 19.45
N GLY A 533 -4.18 4.17 19.88
CA GLY A 533 -5.39 3.45 19.46
C GLY A 533 -5.13 2.03 18.95
N ASP A 534 -6.20 1.31 18.59
CA ASP A 534 -6.06 -0.01 17.97
C ASP A 534 -5.56 0.12 16.53
N ASN A 535 -4.24 0.01 16.40
CA ASN A 535 -3.50 0.27 15.18
C ASN A 535 -3.06 -1.04 14.50
N THR A 536 -3.79 -2.14 14.73
CA THR A 536 -3.49 -3.48 14.19
C THR A 536 -4.01 -3.71 12.76
N GLY A 537 -4.23 -2.62 12.01
CA GLY A 537 -4.82 -2.63 10.68
C GLY A 537 -3.94 -1.97 9.60
N PRO A 538 -4.33 -2.08 8.32
CA PRO A 538 -3.49 -1.65 7.20
C PRO A 538 -3.16 -0.16 7.16
N GLN A 539 -4.06 0.70 7.66
CA GLN A 539 -3.83 2.15 7.70
C GLN A 539 -2.60 2.52 8.53
N SER A 540 -2.49 1.97 9.74
CA SER A 540 -1.36 2.20 10.63
C SER A 540 -0.07 1.57 10.09
N ALA A 541 -0.18 0.44 9.39
CA ALA A 541 0.97 -0.14 8.69
C ALA A 541 1.44 0.75 7.53
N GLN A 542 0.52 1.36 6.77
CA GLN A 542 0.88 2.33 5.71
C GLN A 542 1.59 3.55 6.29
N LEU A 543 1.19 4.04 7.47
CA LEU A 543 1.90 5.12 8.17
C LEU A 543 3.39 4.75 8.35
N ILE A 544 3.69 3.54 8.85
CA ILE A 544 5.06 3.06 9.01
C ILE A 544 5.80 2.96 7.66
N LEU A 545 5.14 2.43 6.63
CA LEU A 545 5.75 2.26 5.30
C LEU A 545 5.98 3.60 4.55
N GLN A 546 5.26 4.66 4.93
CA GLN A 546 5.40 6.02 4.41
C GLN A 546 6.43 6.86 5.17
N ASP A 547 6.87 6.43 6.35
CA ASP A 547 7.77 7.23 7.17
C ASP A 547 9.24 7.09 6.70
N PRO A 548 9.91 8.18 6.28
CA PRO A 548 11.26 8.13 5.73
C PRO A 548 12.35 7.85 6.78
N THR A 549 12.02 7.77 8.06
CA THR A 549 12.96 7.45 9.14
C THR A 549 12.99 5.97 9.49
N VAL A 550 11.98 5.21 9.10
CA VAL A 550 11.86 3.79 9.44
C VAL A 550 12.77 2.94 8.55
N GLU A 551 13.63 2.14 9.16
CA GLU A 551 14.53 1.20 8.46
C GLU A 551 14.02 -0.24 8.48
N VAL A 552 13.16 -0.61 9.44
CA VAL A 552 12.55 -1.94 9.56
C VAL A 552 11.12 -1.81 10.09
N ALA A 553 10.17 -2.53 9.51
CA ALA A 553 8.78 -2.54 9.94
C ALA A 553 8.43 -3.84 10.68
N VAL A 554 7.81 -3.73 11.86
CA VAL A 554 7.25 -4.88 12.63
C VAL A 554 5.75 -4.67 12.79
N LEU A 555 4.95 -5.36 11.99
CA LEU A 555 3.54 -5.04 11.78
C LEU A 555 2.62 -6.09 12.41
N GLU A 556 1.89 -5.70 13.46
CA GLU A 556 0.80 -6.51 13.99
C GLU A 556 -0.41 -6.47 13.04
N SER A 557 -0.86 -7.64 12.59
CA SER A 557 -1.99 -7.82 11.67
C SER A 557 -3.11 -8.59 12.35
N ALA A 558 -4.15 -7.88 12.81
CA ALA A 558 -5.31 -8.50 13.44
C ALA A 558 -6.31 -9.01 12.39
N ARG A 559 -7.14 -9.99 12.80
CA ARG A 559 -8.27 -10.55 12.01
C ARG A 559 -9.12 -9.46 11.39
N GLY A 560 -9.50 -8.46 12.19
CA GLY A 560 -10.32 -7.33 11.75
C GLY A 560 -9.65 -6.51 10.64
N GLY A 561 -8.34 -6.27 10.74
CA GLY A 561 -7.58 -5.55 9.72
C GLY A 561 -7.56 -6.28 8.38
N ILE A 562 -7.19 -7.58 8.42
CA ILE A 562 -7.06 -8.42 7.21
C ILE A 562 -8.41 -8.52 6.48
N LEU A 563 -9.52 -8.73 7.20
CA LEU A 563 -10.84 -8.81 6.57
C LEU A 563 -11.39 -7.46 6.13
N ARG A 564 -10.98 -6.36 6.79
CA ARG A 564 -11.48 -5.05 6.42
C ARG A 564 -10.85 -4.51 5.15
N SER A 565 -9.56 -4.76 4.96
CA SER A 565 -8.77 -4.07 3.95
C SER A 565 -7.60 -4.88 3.38
N GLY A 566 -7.43 -6.15 3.74
CA GLY A 566 -6.25 -6.94 3.36
C GLY A 566 -5.00 -6.57 4.15
N LEU A 567 -3.80 -6.83 3.61
CA LEU A 567 -2.52 -6.39 4.15
C LEU A 567 -2.06 -5.06 3.51
N ALA A 568 -1.26 -4.28 4.23
CA ALA A 568 -0.79 -2.97 3.76
C ALA A 568 0.35 -3.01 2.74
N PHE A 569 0.89 -4.19 2.46
CA PHE A 569 2.07 -4.42 1.65
C PHE A 569 1.84 -5.61 0.72
N ASP A 570 2.55 -5.66 -0.40
CA ASP A 570 2.44 -6.76 -1.37
C ASP A 570 3.05 -8.07 -0.86
N ALA A 571 4.18 -7.97 -0.15
CA ALA A 571 4.87 -9.11 0.44
C ALA A 571 5.71 -8.69 1.65
N SER A 572 5.96 -9.63 2.54
CA SER A 572 6.83 -9.47 3.73
C SER A 572 8.06 -10.36 3.66
N ASP A 573 9.11 -10.01 4.40
CA ASP A 573 10.32 -10.81 4.53
C ASP A 573 10.12 -11.94 5.54
N ILE A 574 9.36 -11.67 6.60
CA ILE A 574 9.04 -12.64 7.65
C ILE A 574 7.56 -12.53 8.02
N GLY A 575 6.85 -13.66 7.99
CA GLY A 575 5.46 -13.77 8.43
C GLY A 575 5.36 -14.70 9.62
N VAL A 576 4.87 -14.21 10.77
CA VAL A 576 4.77 -14.96 12.03
C VAL A 576 3.32 -15.28 12.33
N VAL A 577 3.01 -16.56 12.54
CA VAL A 577 1.69 -17.00 13.03
C VAL A 577 1.85 -17.69 14.38
N LEU A 578 1.31 -17.07 15.42
CA LEU A 578 1.54 -17.50 16.80
C LEU A 578 0.64 -18.67 17.25
N ASN A 579 -0.64 -18.59 16.92
CA ASN A 579 -1.67 -19.56 17.31
C ASN A 579 -3.02 -19.22 16.66
N VAL A 580 -3.91 -20.21 16.62
CA VAL A 580 -5.31 -20.11 16.21
C VAL A 580 -6.19 -20.66 17.32
N ALA A 581 -6.95 -19.79 17.97
CA ALA A 581 -7.91 -20.15 19.00
C ALA A 581 -9.25 -19.44 18.80
N ALA A 582 -10.30 -19.95 19.44
CA ALA A 582 -11.66 -19.41 19.38
C ALA A 582 -11.68 -18.00 19.96
N ASP A 583 -11.93 -17.02 19.10
CA ASP A 583 -12.05 -15.62 19.43
C ASP A 583 -12.72 -14.91 18.26
N HIS A 584 -13.70 -14.04 18.51
CA HIS A 584 -14.49 -13.38 17.46
C HIS A 584 -15.17 -14.33 16.45
N LEU A 585 -15.51 -15.57 16.84
CA LEU A 585 -16.30 -16.47 15.99
C LEU A 585 -17.74 -15.96 15.84
N GLY A 586 -18.32 -16.08 14.65
CA GLY A 586 -19.63 -15.54 14.28
C GLY A 586 -19.61 -14.05 13.90
N ILE A 587 -18.47 -13.36 14.05
CA ILE A 587 -18.32 -11.98 13.61
C ILE A 587 -17.69 -11.99 12.22
N GLY A 588 -18.17 -11.12 11.33
CA GLY A 588 -17.57 -10.86 10.01
C GLY A 588 -17.36 -12.13 9.16
N ASP A 589 -18.35 -13.02 9.18
CA ASP A 589 -18.44 -14.25 8.38
C ASP A 589 -17.25 -15.22 8.58
N ILE A 590 -16.72 -15.27 9.81
CA ILE A 590 -15.78 -16.30 10.28
C ILE A 590 -16.44 -17.03 11.44
N ASP A 591 -16.94 -18.22 11.18
CA ASP A 591 -17.74 -19.03 12.09
C ASP A 591 -16.95 -20.21 12.68
N THR A 592 -15.88 -20.67 11.99
CA THR A 592 -15.07 -21.83 12.43
C THR A 592 -13.60 -21.49 12.66
N LEU A 593 -12.89 -22.36 13.40
CA LEU A 593 -11.45 -22.23 13.64
C LEU A 593 -10.63 -22.41 12.36
N GLU A 594 -11.08 -23.26 11.44
CA GLU A 594 -10.42 -23.50 10.14
C GLU A 594 -10.51 -22.26 9.25
N GLN A 595 -11.66 -21.56 9.27
CA GLN A 595 -11.81 -20.27 8.59
C GLN A 595 -10.89 -19.20 9.21
N MET A 596 -10.78 -19.18 10.55
CA MET A 596 -9.84 -18.31 11.27
C MET A 596 -8.38 -18.63 10.92
N ALA A 597 -8.02 -19.91 10.80
CA ALA A 597 -6.70 -20.37 10.38
C ALA A 597 -6.40 -19.92 8.95
N HIS A 598 -7.35 -20.10 8.01
CA HIS A 598 -7.22 -19.61 6.63
C HIS A 598 -7.06 -18.09 6.56
N LEU A 599 -7.75 -17.33 7.41
CA LEU A 599 -7.53 -15.90 7.47
C LEU A 599 -6.14 -15.52 7.96
N LYS A 600 -5.64 -16.20 8.99
CA LYS A 600 -4.31 -15.93 9.55
C LYS A 600 -3.19 -16.41 8.61
N SER A 601 -3.43 -17.45 7.80
CA SER A 601 -2.44 -17.94 6.83
C SER A 601 -2.09 -16.90 5.78
N VAL A 602 -2.94 -15.89 5.53
CA VAL A 602 -2.61 -14.74 4.65
C VAL A 602 -1.27 -14.09 5.03
N VAL A 603 -0.94 -13.98 6.31
CA VAL A 603 0.34 -13.40 6.77
C VAL A 603 1.53 -14.29 6.40
N ALA A 604 1.39 -15.62 6.52
CA ALA A 604 2.44 -16.57 6.16
C ALA A 604 2.57 -16.76 4.63
N GLU A 605 1.45 -16.72 3.90
CA GLU A 605 1.39 -16.86 2.44
C GLU A 605 1.90 -15.63 1.70
N ALA A 606 1.82 -14.45 2.32
CA ALA A 606 2.35 -13.18 1.80
C ALA A 606 3.88 -13.03 1.98
N VAL A 607 4.57 -14.05 2.47
CA VAL A 607 6.03 -14.01 2.63
C VAL A 607 6.71 -14.23 1.27
N GLN A 608 7.73 -13.43 0.97
CA GLN A 608 8.52 -13.57 -0.25
C GLN A 608 9.19 -14.96 -0.32
N PRO A 609 9.44 -15.52 -1.53
CA PRO A 609 10.02 -16.87 -1.66
C PRO A 609 11.31 -17.12 -0.88
N ASN A 610 12.17 -16.09 -0.76
CA ASN A 610 13.45 -16.19 -0.05
C ASN A 610 13.35 -15.86 1.46
N GLY A 611 12.20 -15.36 1.92
CA GLY A 611 11.90 -15.03 3.30
C GLY A 611 11.46 -16.24 4.14
N TYR A 612 10.99 -15.98 5.36
CA TYR A 612 10.61 -17.03 6.33
C TYR A 612 9.16 -16.90 6.82
N ALA A 613 8.39 -17.96 6.70
CA ALA A 613 7.16 -18.14 7.47
C ALA A 613 7.49 -18.82 8.81
N VAL A 614 7.35 -18.07 9.90
CA VAL A 614 7.58 -18.52 11.27
C VAL A 614 6.27 -19.03 11.86
N LEU A 615 6.18 -20.34 12.08
CA LEU A 615 4.96 -21.03 12.47
C LEU A 615 5.12 -21.75 13.82
N ASN A 616 4.04 -21.79 14.60
CA ASN A 616 3.98 -22.56 15.83
C ASN A 616 3.77 -24.04 15.55
N ALA A 617 4.73 -24.89 15.92
CA ALA A 617 4.62 -26.33 15.73
C ALA A 617 3.75 -27.02 16.80
N ASP A 618 3.42 -26.33 17.90
CA ASP A 618 2.57 -26.85 18.97
C ASP A 618 1.08 -26.64 18.70
N ASP A 619 0.74 -25.82 17.69
CA ASP A 619 -0.62 -25.53 17.26
C ASP A 619 -0.88 -26.26 15.92
N PRO A 620 -1.75 -27.30 15.88
CA PRO A 620 -2.00 -28.08 14.67
C PRO A 620 -2.51 -27.24 13.49
N LEU A 621 -3.38 -26.27 13.73
CA LEU A 621 -3.94 -25.41 12.67
C LEU A 621 -2.88 -24.50 12.07
N THR A 622 -1.92 -24.06 12.89
CA THR A 622 -0.75 -23.31 12.43
C THR A 622 0.22 -24.22 11.68
N ALA A 623 0.43 -25.45 12.15
CA ALA A 623 1.30 -26.43 11.51
C ALA A 623 0.81 -26.82 10.10
N GLU A 624 -0.49 -26.95 9.90
CA GLU A 624 -1.13 -27.24 8.61
C GLU A 624 -0.95 -26.10 7.57
N MET A 625 -0.64 -24.87 8.01
CA MET A 625 -0.39 -23.75 7.08
C MET A 625 0.82 -23.99 6.17
N ARG A 626 1.74 -24.89 6.55
CA ARG A 626 2.91 -25.25 5.75
C ARG A 626 2.57 -25.64 4.31
N ASP A 627 1.40 -26.23 4.09
CA ASP A 627 0.97 -26.71 2.77
C ASP A 627 0.53 -25.56 1.84
N ARG A 628 0.34 -24.36 2.39
CA ARG A 628 -0.01 -23.13 1.64
C ARG A 628 1.19 -22.20 1.42
N VAL A 629 2.22 -22.35 2.23
CA VAL A 629 3.40 -21.48 2.22
C VAL A 629 4.36 -21.89 1.09
N LYS A 630 4.88 -20.88 0.37
CA LYS A 630 5.89 -21.07 -0.68
C LYS A 630 7.29 -20.58 -0.29
N SER A 631 7.40 -19.82 0.79
CA SER A 631 8.65 -19.33 1.35
C SER A 631 9.34 -20.40 2.19
N LYS A 632 10.49 -20.08 2.78
CA LYS A 632 11.14 -21.00 3.72
C LYS A 632 10.31 -21.10 5.00
N LEU A 633 10.25 -22.28 5.59
CA LEU A 633 9.60 -22.51 6.88
C LEU A 633 10.62 -22.31 8.00
N ALA A 634 10.15 -21.77 9.13
CA ALA A 634 10.84 -21.81 10.41
C ALA A 634 9.82 -22.14 11.52
N TRP A 635 10.20 -23.01 12.45
CA TRP A 635 9.26 -23.49 13.48
C TRP A 635 9.66 -23.01 14.87
N PHE A 636 8.69 -22.65 15.70
CA PHE A 636 8.92 -22.56 17.13
C PHE A 636 8.07 -23.55 17.92
N SER A 637 8.60 -24.03 19.04
CA SER A 637 7.91 -25.00 19.90
C SER A 637 8.41 -24.94 21.35
N MET A 638 7.53 -25.22 22.30
CA MET A 638 7.85 -25.44 23.70
C MET A 638 8.50 -26.81 23.97
N SER A 639 8.63 -27.68 22.95
CA SER A 639 9.22 -29.01 23.06
C SER A 639 10.26 -29.27 21.97
N PRO A 640 11.51 -29.65 22.31
CA PRO A 640 12.50 -30.05 21.32
C PRO A 640 12.15 -31.38 20.65
N ASP A 641 11.28 -32.18 21.27
CA ASP A 641 10.84 -33.48 20.77
C ASP A 641 9.65 -33.41 19.82
N ASN A 642 9.13 -32.21 19.54
CA ASN A 642 8.02 -32.03 18.60
C ASN A 642 8.39 -32.65 17.23
N PRO A 643 7.58 -33.59 16.70
CA PRO A 643 7.91 -34.31 15.47
C PRO A 643 8.16 -33.40 14.27
N VAL A 644 7.38 -32.31 14.14
CA VAL A 644 7.51 -31.33 13.05
C VAL A 644 8.86 -30.61 13.13
N VAL A 645 9.26 -30.19 14.34
CA VAL A 645 10.54 -29.51 14.56
C VAL A 645 11.71 -30.45 14.29
N ARG A 646 11.63 -31.69 14.77
CA ARG A 646 12.69 -32.69 14.59
C ARG A 646 12.91 -33.04 13.12
N GLU A 647 11.83 -33.33 12.39
CA GLU A 647 11.90 -33.62 10.95
C GLU A 647 12.48 -32.43 10.18
N HIS A 648 12.02 -31.21 10.48
CA HIS A 648 12.47 -30.00 9.80
C HIS A 648 13.94 -29.69 10.05
N THR A 649 14.39 -29.77 11.30
CA THR A 649 15.79 -29.49 11.67
C THR A 649 16.76 -30.54 11.11
N GLN A 650 16.37 -31.81 11.06
CA GLN A 650 17.15 -32.87 10.39
C GLN A 650 17.37 -32.61 8.89
N GLN A 651 16.47 -31.87 8.26
CA GLN A 651 16.58 -31.45 6.86
C GLN A 651 17.37 -30.13 6.70
N GLY A 652 18.01 -29.62 7.76
CA GLY A 652 18.75 -28.36 7.76
C GLY A 652 17.87 -27.12 7.97
N GLY A 653 16.59 -27.32 8.30
CA GLY A 653 15.63 -26.26 8.57
C GLY A 653 15.92 -25.49 9.87
N LEU A 654 15.28 -24.32 10.00
CA LEU A 654 15.48 -23.39 11.11
C LEU A 654 14.35 -23.54 12.14
N ALA A 655 14.68 -23.62 13.42
CA ALA A 655 13.68 -23.65 14.48
C ALA A 655 14.12 -22.94 15.77
N ALA A 656 13.17 -22.65 16.66
CA ALA A 656 13.42 -22.19 18.02
C ALA A 656 12.67 -23.08 19.03
N VAL A 657 13.36 -23.58 20.05
CA VAL A 657 12.77 -24.50 21.03
C VAL A 657 13.06 -24.07 22.46
N TYR A 658 12.16 -24.44 23.37
CA TYR A 658 12.43 -24.43 24.80
C TYR A 658 13.02 -25.77 25.23
N GLU A 659 14.32 -25.82 25.57
CA GLU A 659 15.01 -27.05 25.97
C GLU A 659 15.85 -26.84 27.23
N ASN A 660 15.73 -27.73 28.21
CA ASN A 660 16.52 -27.71 29.46
C ASN A 660 16.54 -26.35 30.17
N GLY A 661 15.45 -25.59 30.11
CA GLY A 661 15.36 -24.25 30.70
C GLY A 661 15.88 -23.11 29.81
N TYR A 662 16.35 -23.39 28.60
CA TYR A 662 16.89 -22.42 27.65
C TYR A 662 15.93 -22.16 26.48
N LEU A 663 15.96 -20.93 25.98
CA LEU A 663 15.50 -20.59 24.64
C LEU A 663 16.66 -20.86 23.68
N SER A 664 16.46 -21.73 22.70
CA SER A 664 17.52 -22.19 21.79
C SER A 664 17.09 -22.10 20.33
N ILE A 665 17.99 -21.67 19.44
CA ILE A 665 17.83 -21.78 17.99
C ILE A 665 18.44 -23.10 17.51
N LEU A 666 17.71 -23.83 16.67
CA LEU A 666 18.16 -25.05 16.00
C LEU A 666 18.32 -24.79 14.51
N GLN A 667 19.43 -25.23 13.93
CA GLN A 667 19.64 -25.19 12.48
C GLN A 667 20.51 -26.38 12.05
N GLY A 668 19.91 -27.37 11.39
CA GLY A 668 20.61 -28.63 11.15
C GLY A 668 21.01 -29.28 12.49
N ASP A 669 22.28 -29.67 12.61
CA ASP A 669 22.85 -30.24 13.84
C ASP A 669 23.27 -29.20 14.88
N TRP A 670 23.12 -27.90 14.59
CA TRP A 670 23.54 -26.82 15.48
C TRP A 670 22.44 -26.47 16.47
N THR A 671 22.78 -26.47 17.77
CA THR A 671 21.96 -25.90 18.84
C THR A 671 22.65 -24.67 19.41
N LEU A 672 22.06 -23.50 19.21
CA LEU A 672 22.54 -22.21 19.70
C LEU A 672 21.67 -21.75 20.86
N ARG A 673 22.17 -21.87 22.10
CA ARG A 673 21.47 -21.39 23.29
C ARG A 673 21.53 -19.87 23.37
N ILE A 674 20.35 -19.24 23.37
CA ILE A 674 20.23 -17.79 23.53
C ILE A 674 20.38 -17.45 25.01
N GLU A 675 19.41 -17.82 25.85
CA GLU A 675 19.36 -17.46 27.26
C GLU A 675 18.47 -18.44 28.05
N GLN A 676 18.71 -18.59 29.35
CA GLN A 676 17.80 -19.32 30.24
C GLN A 676 16.50 -18.53 30.40
N ALA A 677 15.35 -19.21 30.30
CA ALA A 677 14.05 -18.58 30.52
C ALA A 677 14.01 -17.84 31.87
N ALA A 678 14.60 -18.43 32.92
CA ALA A 678 14.69 -17.81 34.25
C ALA A 678 15.35 -16.41 34.26
N ASN A 679 16.26 -16.14 33.33
CA ASN A 679 16.96 -14.86 33.19
C ASN A 679 16.24 -13.87 32.26
N VAL A 680 15.24 -14.33 31.50
CA VAL A 680 14.42 -13.48 30.63
C VAL A 680 13.27 -12.89 31.45
N PRO A 681 13.25 -11.58 31.76
CA PRO A 681 12.27 -11.00 32.69
C PRO A 681 10.83 -11.19 32.23
N LEU A 682 10.58 -11.16 30.91
CA LEU A 682 9.25 -11.40 30.32
C LEU A 682 8.63 -12.74 30.72
N THR A 683 9.44 -13.77 30.99
CA THR A 683 8.95 -15.12 31.35
C THR A 683 8.61 -15.27 32.84
N MET A 684 8.86 -14.21 33.63
CA MET A 684 8.64 -14.18 35.08
C MET A 684 9.38 -15.32 35.81
N GLY A 685 10.68 -15.46 35.54
CA GLY A 685 11.51 -16.52 36.12
C GLY A 685 11.19 -17.90 35.55
N GLY A 686 10.78 -17.99 34.28
CA GLY A 686 10.37 -19.23 33.61
C GLY A 686 8.99 -19.75 34.00
N ARG A 687 8.20 -18.98 34.75
CA ARG A 687 6.88 -19.40 35.29
C ARG A 687 5.71 -19.12 34.35
N ALA A 688 5.91 -18.38 33.26
CA ALA A 688 4.88 -18.08 32.27
C ALA A 688 5.17 -18.77 30.92
N PRO A 689 4.72 -20.03 30.69
CA PRO A 689 5.03 -20.79 29.49
C PRO A 689 4.63 -20.09 28.18
N PHE A 690 3.47 -19.44 28.14
CA PHE A 690 3.03 -18.70 26.95
C PHE A 690 3.93 -17.48 26.63
N MET A 691 4.57 -16.88 27.64
CA MET A 691 5.56 -15.84 27.42
C MET A 691 6.88 -16.40 26.88
N ILE A 692 7.25 -17.62 27.28
CA ILE A 692 8.38 -18.34 26.68
C ILE A 692 8.09 -18.60 25.20
N ALA A 693 6.89 -19.08 24.85
CA ALA A 693 6.51 -19.30 23.45
C ALA A 693 6.56 -18.00 22.61
N ASN A 694 6.05 -16.88 23.14
CA ASN A 694 6.16 -15.58 22.49
C ASN A 694 7.63 -15.14 22.30
N ALA A 695 8.48 -15.40 23.30
CA ALA A 695 9.90 -15.09 23.23
C ALA A 695 10.65 -15.98 22.22
N LEU A 696 10.28 -17.25 22.08
CA LEU A 696 10.80 -18.12 21.02
C LEU A 696 10.44 -17.59 19.63
N ALA A 697 9.16 -17.25 19.41
CA ALA A 697 8.70 -16.71 18.13
C ALA A 697 9.42 -15.40 17.76
N ALA A 698 9.52 -14.46 18.71
CA ALA A 698 10.21 -13.18 18.50
C ALA A 698 11.71 -13.37 18.26
N SER A 699 12.37 -14.27 19.02
CA SER A 699 13.79 -14.57 18.84
C SER A 699 14.07 -15.23 17.50
N LEU A 700 13.19 -16.13 17.07
CA LEU A 700 13.29 -16.80 15.78
C LEU A 700 13.11 -15.82 14.62
N ALA A 701 12.13 -14.92 14.69
CA ALA A 701 11.92 -13.87 13.70
C ALA A 701 13.12 -12.91 13.65
N ALA A 702 13.65 -12.47 14.81
CA ALA A 702 14.83 -11.61 14.87
C ALA A 702 16.09 -12.31 14.31
N TYR A 703 16.28 -13.59 14.62
CA TYR A 703 17.40 -14.37 14.09
C TYR A 703 17.29 -14.57 12.57
N ALA A 704 16.10 -14.92 12.07
CA ALA A 704 15.82 -15.06 10.65
C ALA A 704 16.01 -13.73 9.88
N TYR A 705 15.76 -12.59 10.52
CA TYR A 705 16.06 -11.26 9.99
C TYR A 705 17.57 -10.99 9.91
N GLY A 706 18.37 -11.57 10.82
CA GLY A 706 19.82 -11.42 10.87
C GLY A 706 20.37 -10.77 12.15
N VAL A 707 19.54 -10.60 13.19
CA VAL A 707 20.03 -10.16 14.52
C VAL A 707 20.93 -11.25 15.11
N GLN A 708 22.11 -10.87 15.60
CA GLN A 708 23.06 -11.82 16.19
C GLN A 708 22.54 -12.37 17.53
N ILE A 709 22.88 -13.61 17.87
CA ILE A 709 22.41 -14.29 19.10
C ILE A 709 22.74 -13.48 20.36
N GLU A 710 23.91 -12.84 20.41
CA GLU A 710 24.34 -11.99 21.53
C GLU A 710 23.44 -10.77 21.69
N GLN A 711 23.01 -10.16 20.58
CA GLN A 711 22.09 -9.03 20.58
C GLN A 711 20.68 -9.47 20.98
N ILE A 712 20.22 -10.64 20.51
CA ILE A 712 18.95 -11.23 20.93
C ILE A 712 18.97 -11.49 22.45
N ARG A 713 20.04 -12.10 22.97
CA ARG A 713 20.25 -12.33 24.41
C ARG A 713 20.16 -11.03 25.22
N ALA A 714 20.90 -9.99 24.78
CA ALA A 714 20.88 -8.68 25.45
C ALA A 714 19.49 -8.02 25.42
N GLY A 715 18.78 -8.12 24.30
CA GLY A 715 17.42 -7.60 24.18
C GLY A 715 16.42 -8.36 25.08
N LEU A 716 16.50 -9.69 25.13
CA LEU A 716 15.68 -10.51 26.03
C LEU A 716 15.91 -10.16 27.51
N ALA A 717 17.15 -9.88 27.91
CA ALA A 717 17.49 -9.52 29.29
C ALA A 717 16.94 -8.15 29.73
N THR A 718 16.58 -7.28 28.79
CA THR A 718 16.14 -5.89 29.06
C THR A 718 14.65 -5.65 28.81
N PHE A 719 13.94 -6.63 28.24
CA PHE A 719 12.51 -6.55 27.99
C PHE A 719 11.70 -7.14 29.16
N ARG A 720 10.90 -6.30 29.83
CA ARG A 720 10.13 -6.63 31.02
C ARG A 720 8.64 -6.54 30.76
N ALA A 721 7.86 -7.40 31.41
CA ALA A 721 6.40 -7.31 31.46
C ALA A 721 5.94 -6.13 32.35
N SER A 722 6.20 -4.90 31.91
CA SER A 722 5.94 -3.66 32.65
C SER A 722 4.85 -2.81 31.99
N SER A 723 4.27 -1.89 32.76
CA SER A 723 3.31 -0.91 32.24
C SER A 723 3.86 -0.01 31.13
N SER A 724 5.19 0.15 31.05
CA SER A 724 5.85 0.95 30.01
C SER A 724 6.12 0.18 28.72
N GLN A 725 6.53 -1.10 28.82
CA GLN A 725 6.95 -1.89 27.68
C GLN A 725 5.82 -2.75 27.11
N THR A 726 4.98 -3.33 27.95
CA THR A 726 3.83 -4.17 27.56
C THR A 726 2.62 -3.87 28.46
N PRO A 727 2.02 -2.67 28.34
CA PRO A 727 0.90 -2.26 29.18
C PRO A 727 -0.23 -3.29 29.15
N GLY A 728 -0.66 -3.74 30.33
CA GLY A 728 -1.76 -4.70 30.50
C GLY A 728 -1.44 -6.12 30.01
N ARG A 729 -0.17 -6.50 29.91
CA ARG A 729 0.25 -7.88 29.60
C ARG A 729 1.16 -8.37 30.72
N MET A 730 0.62 -9.21 31.60
CA MET A 730 1.30 -9.74 32.80
C MET A 730 2.02 -8.69 33.66
N ASN A 731 1.40 -7.51 33.84
CA ASN A 731 2.00 -6.46 34.67
C ASN A 731 1.76 -6.78 36.15
N LEU A 732 2.77 -7.34 36.81
CA LEU A 732 2.75 -7.67 38.24
C LEU A 732 3.22 -6.48 39.07
N PHE A 733 2.44 -6.11 40.08
CA PHE A 733 2.70 -5.01 41.01
C PHE A 733 2.77 -5.56 42.43
N ASN A 734 3.81 -5.17 43.16
CA ASN A 734 3.98 -5.50 44.57
C ASN A 734 3.37 -4.39 45.44
N LEU A 735 2.31 -4.69 46.18
CA LEU A 735 1.62 -3.74 47.08
C LEU A 735 2.05 -3.91 48.55
N GLY A 736 3.20 -4.55 48.79
CA GLY A 736 3.74 -4.83 50.12
C GLY A 736 3.15 -6.09 50.73
N GLU A 737 1.86 -6.03 51.11
CA GLU A 737 1.19 -7.17 51.76
C GLU A 737 0.66 -8.21 50.77
N TYR A 738 0.29 -7.79 49.56
CA TYR A 738 -0.25 -8.64 48.50
C TYR A 738 0.24 -8.15 47.12
N HIS A 739 -0.10 -8.88 46.06
CA HIS A 739 0.27 -8.52 44.69
C HIS A 739 -0.97 -8.26 43.84
N ALA A 740 -0.85 -7.38 42.85
CA ALA A 740 -1.84 -7.16 41.81
C ALA A 740 -1.25 -7.48 40.44
N LEU A 741 -1.98 -8.22 39.61
CA LEU A 741 -1.59 -8.59 38.25
C LEU A 741 -2.61 -8.02 37.27
N VAL A 742 -2.17 -7.19 36.34
CA VAL A 742 -3.01 -6.69 35.24
C VAL A 742 -2.68 -7.47 33.97
N ASP A 743 -3.68 -8.11 33.38
CA ASP A 743 -3.57 -8.82 32.11
C ASP A 743 -4.81 -8.61 31.22
N TYR A 744 -4.66 -8.80 29.90
CA TYR A 744 -5.70 -8.55 28.90
C TYR A 744 -6.31 -9.85 28.35
N ALA A 745 -6.23 -10.92 29.11
CA ALA A 745 -6.97 -12.14 28.83
C ALA A 745 -8.48 -11.84 28.75
N HIS A 746 -9.10 -12.20 27.62
CA HIS A 746 -10.51 -11.89 27.32
C HIS A 746 -11.23 -13.01 26.56
N ASN A 747 -10.53 -14.11 26.27
CA ASN A 747 -11.09 -15.31 25.65
C ASN A 747 -10.67 -16.58 26.41
N PRO A 748 -11.39 -17.70 26.27
CA PRO A 748 -11.09 -18.94 27.00
C PRO A 748 -9.64 -19.40 26.93
N HIS A 749 -9.02 -19.34 25.73
CA HIS A 749 -7.63 -19.73 25.54
C HIS A 749 -6.64 -18.86 26.34
N SER A 750 -6.89 -17.55 26.42
CA SER A 750 -6.07 -16.64 27.23
C SER A 750 -6.27 -16.82 28.74
N TYR A 751 -7.49 -17.16 29.18
CA TYR A 751 -7.77 -17.49 30.59
C TYR A 751 -7.04 -18.76 31.01
N GLU A 752 -7.06 -19.81 30.18
CA GLU A 752 -6.32 -21.06 30.44
C GLU A 752 -4.81 -20.81 30.59
N ALA A 753 -4.24 -20.03 29.66
CA ALA A 753 -2.83 -19.68 29.66
C ALA A 753 -2.43 -18.88 30.92
N LEU A 754 -3.25 -17.89 31.30
CA LEU A 754 -3.08 -17.13 32.54
C LEU A 754 -3.23 -18.01 33.79
N GLY A 755 -4.19 -18.93 33.76
CA GLY A 755 -4.43 -19.91 34.81
C GLY A 755 -3.21 -20.78 35.12
N GLY A 756 -2.38 -21.09 34.12
CA GLY A 756 -1.10 -21.79 34.32
C GLY A 756 -0.12 -21.03 35.24
N PHE A 757 -0.10 -19.70 35.18
CA PHE A 757 0.69 -18.86 36.09
C PHE A 757 0.00 -18.73 37.46
N VAL A 758 -1.29 -18.39 37.47
CA VAL A 758 -2.04 -18.10 38.70
C VAL A 758 -2.18 -19.32 39.61
N ARG A 759 -2.34 -20.53 39.04
CA ARG A 759 -2.44 -21.77 39.81
C ARG A 759 -1.17 -22.10 40.61
N ASN A 760 -0.01 -21.58 40.19
CA ASN A 760 1.25 -21.73 40.91
C ASN A 760 1.46 -20.70 42.02
N TRP A 761 0.53 -19.75 42.21
CA TRP A 761 0.58 -18.80 43.31
C TRP A 761 0.04 -19.44 44.59
N THR A 762 0.92 -19.77 45.53
CA THR A 762 0.57 -20.49 46.78
C THR A 762 0.67 -19.63 48.04
N ALA A 763 1.06 -18.36 47.92
CA ALA A 763 1.34 -17.50 49.08
C ALA A 763 0.08 -16.96 49.78
N GLY A 764 -1.10 -17.07 49.15
CA GLY A 764 -2.36 -16.55 49.67
C GLY A 764 -3.52 -16.79 48.71
N GLU A 765 -4.64 -16.09 48.91
CA GLU A 765 -5.86 -16.22 48.10
C GLU A 765 -5.65 -15.68 46.67
N ARG A 766 -6.20 -16.39 45.67
CA ARG A 766 -6.20 -15.95 44.27
C ARG A 766 -7.54 -15.28 43.96
N ILE A 767 -7.53 -13.97 43.80
CA ILE A 767 -8.73 -13.15 43.61
C ILE A 767 -8.79 -12.72 42.14
N GLY A 768 -9.87 -13.05 41.43
CA GLY A 768 -10.06 -12.67 40.03
C GLY A 768 -11.11 -11.57 39.86
N VAL A 769 -10.71 -10.41 39.34
CA VAL A 769 -11.63 -9.37 38.83
C VAL A 769 -11.78 -9.61 37.33
N ILE A 770 -12.88 -10.26 36.94
CA ILE A 770 -13.06 -10.86 35.61
C ILE A 770 -14.23 -10.23 34.87
N GLY A 771 -14.15 -10.22 33.55
CA GLY A 771 -15.21 -9.84 32.63
C GLY A 771 -14.85 -10.23 31.21
N GLY A 772 -15.67 -9.82 30.25
CA GLY A 772 -15.35 -10.00 28.84
C GLY A 772 -16.18 -9.10 27.92
N PRO A 773 -15.72 -8.90 26.68
CA PRO A 773 -16.38 -8.02 25.71
C PRO A 773 -17.78 -8.50 25.36
N GLY A 774 -18.77 -7.60 25.36
CA GLY A 774 -20.19 -7.95 25.19
C GLY A 774 -20.57 -8.56 23.84
N ASP A 775 -19.73 -8.41 22.81
CA ASP A 775 -19.92 -8.96 21.45
C ASP A 775 -19.52 -10.43 21.31
N ARG A 776 -19.23 -11.13 22.42
CA ARG A 776 -18.91 -12.56 22.46
C ARG A 776 -20.17 -13.42 22.55
N ARG A 777 -20.05 -14.70 22.18
CA ARG A 777 -21.16 -15.66 22.25
C ARG A 777 -21.45 -16.03 23.69
N ASP A 778 -22.69 -16.42 23.97
CA ASP A 778 -23.11 -16.81 25.32
C ASP A 778 -22.29 -17.98 25.87
N GLU A 779 -21.97 -18.95 25.01
CA GLU A 779 -21.14 -20.10 25.35
C GLU A 779 -19.72 -19.69 25.77
N ASP A 780 -19.15 -18.64 25.18
CA ASP A 780 -17.82 -18.14 25.52
C ASP A 780 -17.83 -17.60 26.96
N PHE A 781 -18.85 -16.83 27.35
CA PHE A 781 -19.01 -16.32 28.72
C PHE A 781 -19.20 -17.43 29.75
N ILE A 782 -19.97 -18.46 29.42
CA ILE A 782 -20.13 -19.64 30.29
C ILE A 782 -18.78 -20.34 30.48
N ILE A 783 -17.99 -20.50 29.42
CA ILE A 783 -16.65 -21.11 29.50
C ILE A 783 -15.71 -20.23 30.34
N LEU A 784 -15.75 -18.90 30.18
CA LEU A 784 -14.98 -17.98 31.04
C LEU A 784 -15.32 -18.17 32.51
N GLY A 785 -16.61 -18.33 32.85
CA GLY A 785 -17.04 -18.64 34.21
C GLY A 785 -16.47 -19.96 34.74
N LYS A 786 -16.49 -21.02 33.93
CA LYS A 786 -15.92 -22.32 34.31
C LYS A 786 -14.43 -22.21 34.60
N LEU A 787 -13.66 -21.61 33.68
CA LEU A 787 -12.23 -21.41 33.84
C LEU A 787 -11.91 -20.57 35.07
N SER A 788 -12.68 -19.51 35.31
CA SER A 788 -12.48 -18.64 36.46
C SER A 788 -12.65 -19.39 37.78
N ALA A 789 -13.62 -20.31 37.88
CA ALA A 789 -13.83 -21.15 39.07
C ALA A 789 -12.68 -22.14 39.33
N GLU A 790 -11.93 -22.53 38.29
CA GLU A 790 -10.75 -23.39 38.41
C GLU A 790 -9.47 -22.62 38.74
N ILE A 791 -9.41 -21.33 38.37
CA ILE A 791 -8.23 -20.49 38.49
C ILE A 791 -8.21 -19.72 39.82
N PHE A 792 -9.37 -19.22 40.26
CA PHE A 792 -9.48 -18.29 41.39
C PHE A 792 -10.21 -18.92 42.58
N ASP A 793 -9.82 -18.48 43.78
CA ASP A 793 -10.48 -18.85 45.03
C ASP A 793 -11.69 -17.94 45.32
N ARG A 794 -11.59 -16.66 44.90
CA ARG A 794 -12.64 -15.66 44.98
C ARG A 794 -12.74 -14.88 43.66
N ILE A 795 -13.97 -14.60 43.22
CA ILE A 795 -14.25 -14.01 41.92
C ILE A 795 -15.12 -12.76 42.07
N ILE A 796 -14.74 -11.67 41.40
CA ILE A 796 -15.51 -10.45 41.27
C ILE A 796 -15.83 -10.28 39.80
N ILE A 797 -17.10 -10.40 39.45
CA ILE A 797 -17.56 -10.33 38.06
C ILE A 797 -17.95 -8.89 37.74
N LYS A 798 -17.29 -8.30 36.75
CA LYS A 798 -17.59 -6.98 36.19
C LYS A 798 -18.08 -7.09 34.75
N GLU A 799 -18.62 -5.99 34.23
CA GLU A 799 -18.84 -5.80 32.80
C GLU A 799 -17.98 -4.65 32.29
N ASP A 800 -17.68 -4.68 30.99
CA ASP A 800 -17.04 -3.58 30.28
C ASP A 800 -18.00 -2.38 30.23
N ASP A 801 -17.49 -1.17 30.11
CA ASP A 801 -18.28 0.06 29.95
C ASP A 801 -19.00 0.07 28.60
N ASP A 802 -18.33 -0.41 27.55
CA ASP A 802 -18.95 -0.68 26.24
C ASP A 802 -19.47 -2.13 26.15
N ASN A 803 -20.79 -2.28 26.31
CA ASN A 803 -21.44 -3.57 26.22
C ASN A 803 -21.58 -4.12 24.78
N ARG A 804 -21.18 -3.36 23.74
CA ARG A 804 -21.23 -3.77 22.33
C ARG A 804 -22.56 -4.36 21.87
N GLY A 805 -23.65 -3.80 22.39
CA GLY A 805 -25.03 -4.21 22.07
C GLY A 805 -25.63 -5.28 22.98
N ARG A 806 -24.88 -5.87 23.92
CA ARG A 806 -25.41 -6.78 24.93
C ARG A 806 -26.09 -6.01 26.08
N PRO A 807 -27.26 -6.44 26.58
CA PRO A 807 -27.86 -5.81 27.77
C PRO A 807 -26.95 -5.89 28.99
N ARG A 808 -26.92 -4.82 29.79
CA ARG A 808 -26.09 -4.75 31.00
C ARG A 808 -26.58 -5.76 32.04
N GLY A 809 -25.69 -6.57 32.58
CA GLY A 809 -25.95 -7.65 33.52
C GLY A 809 -25.89 -9.05 32.87
N ASP A 810 -26.20 -9.16 31.58
CA ASP A 810 -26.32 -10.46 30.90
C ASP A 810 -24.98 -11.21 30.83
N ALA A 811 -23.87 -10.50 30.57
CA ALA A 811 -22.56 -11.13 30.51
C ALA A 811 -22.14 -11.64 31.90
N ALA A 812 -22.36 -10.82 32.93
CA ALA A 812 -22.08 -11.22 34.30
C ALA A 812 -22.93 -12.43 34.74
N GLU A 813 -24.21 -12.48 34.36
CA GLU A 813 -25.07 -13.63 34.63
C GLU A 813 -24.56 -14.91 33.95
N LEU A 814 -24.17 -14.85 32.67
CA LEU A 814 -23.63 -16.00 31.94
C LEU A 814 -22.33 -16.53 32.55
N ILE A 815 -21.42 -15.63 32.94
CA ILE A 815 -20.20 -15.99 33.66
C ILE A 815 -20.56 -16.66 35.00
N SER A 816 -21.51 -16.11 35.75
CA SER A 816 -21.95 -16.70 37.03
C SER A 816 -22.53 -18.11 36.86
N LYS A 817 -23.30 -18.35 35.79
CA LYS A 817 -23.81 -19.68 35.43
C LYS A 817 -22.67 -20.66 35.17
N GLY A 818 -21.61 -20.22 34.48
CA GLY A 818 -20.40 -21.02 34.26
C GLY A 818 -19.69 -21.42 35.56
N ILE A 819 -19.51 -20.46 36.48
CA ILE A 819 -18.89 -20.71 37.79
C ILE A 819 -19.67 -21.77 38.56
N MET A 820 -21.00 -21.63 38.63
CA MET A 820 -21.88 -22.56 39.36
C MET A 820 -21.91 -23.98 38.78
N GLN A 821 -21.55 -24.17 37.51
CA GLN A 821 -21.44 -25.50 36.90
C GLN A 821 -20.21 -26.28 37.36
N VAL A 822 -19.13 -25.58 37.76
CA VAL A 822 -17.89 -26.22 38.23
C VAL A 822 -17.91 -26.36 39.75
N LYS A 823 -18.23 -25.27 40.45
CA LYS A 823 -18.09 -25.18 41.90
C LYS A 823 -19.24 -24.37 42.49
N SER A 824 -20.28 -25.06 42.96
CA SER A 824 -21.49 -24.44 43.52
C SER A 824 -21.25 -23.68 44.83
N ASP A 825 -20.14 -23.95 45.52
CA ASP A 825 -19.69 -23.24 46.72
C ASP A 825 -18.60 -22.19 46.43
N CYS A 826 -18.34 -21.86 45.15
CA CYS A 826 -17.36 -20.84 44.78
C CYS A 826 -17.79 -19.46 45.29
N ARG A 827 -16.84 -18.72 45.89
CA ARG A 827 -17.09 -17.36 46.37
C ARG A 827 -17.06 -16.40 45.18
N TYR A 828 -18.22 -15.95 44.72
CA TYR A 828 -18.29 -14.90 43.70
C TYR A 828 -19.26 -13.79 44.08
N GLU A 829 -18.98 -12.58 43.61
CA GLU A 829 -19.87 -11.41 43.70
C GLU A 829 -19.95 -10.69 42.35
N ILE A 830 -21.09 -10.06 42.05
CA ILE A 830 -21.30 -9.29 40.82
C ILE A 830 -21.21 -7.81 41.16
N VAL A 831 -20.22 -7.14 40.59
CA VAL A 831 -19.98 -5.70 40.71
C VAL A 831 -19.80 -5.15 39.30
N LEU A 832 -20.90 -4.69 38.70
CA LEU A 832 -20.95 -4.34 37.26
C LEU A 832 -20.10 -3.13 36.86
N ASP A 833 -19.75 -2.25 37.80
CA ASP A 833 -18.86 -1.12 37.54
C ASP A 833 -17.40 -1.56 37.69
N GLU A 834 -16.61 -1.48 36.61
CA GLU A 834 -15.21 -1.95 36.61
C GLU A 834 -14.37 -1.27 37.70
N THR A 835 -14.53 0.05 37.88
CA THR A 835 -13.76 0.80 38.88
C THR A 835 -14.04 0.29 40.29
N THR A 836 -15.31 0.09 40.61
CA THR A 836 -15.76 -0.43 41.89
C THR A 836 -15.29 -1.87 42.07
N ALA A 837 -15.40 -2.73 41.06
CA ALA A 837 -14.95 -4.11 41.11
C ALA A 837 -13.43 -4.24 41.38
N ILE A 838 -12.62 -3.42 40.68
CA ILE A 838 -11.17 -3.37 40.89
C ILE A 838 -10.85 -2.93 42.31
N ASN A 839 -11.47 -1.84 42.80
CA ASN A 839 -11.25 -1.37 44.17
C ASN A 839 -11.67 -2.42 45.20
N THR A 840 -12.81 -3.08 45.02
CA THR A 840 -13.25 -4.18 45.89
C THR A 840 -12.20 -5.30 45.95
N GLY A 841 -11.66 -5.71 44.80
CA GLY A 841 -10.61 -6.74 44.75
C GLY A 841 -9.33 -6.33 45.47
N LEU A 842 -8.88 -5.09 45.28
CA LEU A 842 -7.66 -4.56 45.91
C LEU A 842 -7.84 -4.31 47.41
N ASP A 843 -8.95 -3.71 47.82
CA ASP A 843 -9.17 -3.27 49.21
C ASP A 843 -9.51 -4.42 50.16
N THR A 844 -9.93 -5.56 49.63
CA THR A 844 -10.31 -6.75 50.43
C THR A 844 -9.31 -7.90 50.31
N ALA A 845 -8.16 -7.69 49.64
CA ALA A 845 -7.11 -8.69 49.52
C ALA A 845 -6.40 -8.93 50.85
N SER A 846 -6.20 -10.20 51.21
CA SER A 846 -5.47 -10.59 52.41
C SER A 846 -3.96 -10.72 52.16
N ASN A 847 -3.15 -10.75 53.21
CA ASN A 847 -1.69 -10.88 53.07
C ASN A 847 -1.30 -12.13 52.26
N GLY A 848 -0.37 -11.97 51.32
CA GLY A 848 0.10 -13.00 50.40
C GLY A 848 -0.81 -13.24 49.19
N SER A 849 -1.98 -12.59 49.10
CA SER A 849 -2.93 -12.78 48.00
C SER A 849 -2.40 -12.27 46.67
N LEU A 850 -2.99 -12.77 45.58
CA LEU A 850 -2.81 -12.27 44.22
C LEU A 850 -4.16 -11.79 43.68
N VAL A 851 -4.27 -10.49 43.41
CA VAL A 851 -5.44 -9.89 42.76
C VAL A 851 -5.17 -9.80 41.26
N VAL A 852 -5.84 -10.63 40.47
CA VAL A 852 -5.73 -10.63 39.01
C VAL A 852 -6.86 -9.80 38.43
N ILE A 853 -6.52 -8.77 37.67
CA ILE A 853 -7.45 -7.82 37.08
C ILE A 853 -7.41 -8.00 35.56
N LEU A 854 -8.57 -8.27 34.99
CA LEU A 854 -8.80 -8.37 33.55
C LEU A 854 -9.63 -7.17 33.09
N PRO A 855 -9.00 -6.00 32.85
CA PRO A 855 -9.71 -4.77 32.61
C PRO A 855 -10.09 -4.60 31.15
N GLU A 856 -11.15 -3.86 30.91
CA GLU A 856 -11.40 -3.21 29.62
C GLU A 856 -10.38 -2.09 29.40
N SER A 857 -10.22 -1.22 30.42
CA SER A 857 -9.29 -0.10 30.38
C SER A 857 -8.03 -0.40 31.18
N VAL A 858 -6.99 -0.83 30.47
CA VAL A 858 -5.66 -1.11 31.03
C VAL A 858 -5.10 0.12 31.77
N SER A 859 -5.23 1.31 31.19
CA SER A 859 -4.72 2.54 31.79
C SER A 859 -5.44 2.88 33.10
N ARG A 860 -6.77 2.67 33.17
CA ARG A 860 -7.55 2.82 34.40
C ARG A 860 -7.09 1.86 35.49
N ALA A 861 -6.98 0.57 35.18
CA ALA A 861 -6.55 -0.44 36.15
C ALA A 861 -5.15 -0.14 36.70
N ILE A 862 -4.19 0.20 35.82
CA ILE A 862 -2.84 0.57 36.23
C ILE A 862 -2.86 1.83 37.11
N SER A 863 -3.65 2.85 36.76
CA SER A 863 -3.76 4.09 37.55
C SER A 863 -4.31 3.83 38.96
N LEU A 864 -5.32 2.97 39.09
CA LEU A 864 -5.89 2.58 40.38
C LEU A 864 -4.89 1.84 41.27
N ILE A 865 -4.04 0.99 40.68
CA ILE A 865 -2.96 0.30 41.40
C ILE A 865 -1.86 1.28 41.79
N GLN A 866 -1.44 2.15 40.87
CA GLN A 866 -0.39 3.15 41.12
C GLN A 866 -0.77 4.13 42.24
N ALA A 867 -2.04 4.49 42.36
CA ALA A 867 -2.55 5.30 43.46
C ALA A 867 -2.31 4.68 44.86
N ARG A 868 -2.06 3.37 44.92
CA ARG A 868 -1.72 2.63 46.14
C ARG A 868 -0.21 2.50 46.38
N ASN A 869 0.61 3.22 45.62
CA ASN A 869 2.08 3.31 45.75
C ASN A 869 2.78 1.93 45.79
N PRO A 870 2.71 1.13 44.71
CA PRO A 870 3.37 -0.16 44.66
C PRO A 870 4.88 -0.02 44.88
N LEU A 871 5.45 -0.99 45.60
CA LEU A 871 6.88 -1.06 45.88
C LEU A 871 7.65 -1.36 44.58
N SER A 872 8.82 -0.73 44.42
CA SER A 872 9.72 -1.04 43.30
C SER A 872 10.30 -2.44 43.46
N ASP A 873 10.04 -3.29 42.48
CA ASP A 873 10.41 -4.71 42.52
C ASP A 873 11.94 -4.88 42.40
N ASN A 874 12.60 -5.25 43.51
CA ASN A 874 14.03 -5.63 43.54
C ASN A 874 14.24 -7.13 43.85
N SER A 875 13.19 -7.95 43.91
CA SER A 875 13.33 -9.33 44.38
C SER A 875 12.22 -10.28 43.92
N LEU A 876 12.34 -10.78 42.70
CA LEU A 876 12.02 -12.17 42.39
C LEU A 876 13.34 -12.92 42.17
N GLN A 877 14.22 -12.92 43.18
CA GLN A 877 15.36 -13.85 43.18
C GLN A 877 14.84 -15.27 43.47
N PRO A 878 15.35 -16.31 42.79
CA PRO A 878 14.96 -17.68 43.08
C PRO A 878 15.34 -18.05 44.53
N PRO A 879 14.58 -18.91 45.21
CA PRO A 879 15.00 -19.42 46.51
C PRO A 879 16.35 -20.13 46.35
N SER A 880 17.32 -19.73 47.15
CA SER A 880 18.62 -20.39 47.23
C SER A 880 18.39 -21.88 47.50
N VAL A 881 18.86 -22.74 46.60
CA VAL A 881 18.89 -24.18 46.84
C VAL A 881 19.70 -24.40 48.11
N ALA A 882 19.03 -24.86 49.17
CA ALA A 882 19.68 -25.26 50.40
C ALA A 882 20.68 -26.38 50.07
N ALA A 883 21.97 -26.06 50.16
CA ALA A 883 23.02 -27.06 50.09
C ALA A 883 22.79 -28.06 51.22
N GLN A 884 22.55 -29.32 50.87
CA GLN A 884 22.58 -30.41 51.83
C GLN A 884 24.00 -30.54 52.38
N ASP A 885 24.11 -30.40 53.69
CA ASP A 885 25.30 -30.70 54.48
C ASP A 885 25.85 -32.08 54.11
N SER A 886 27.12 -32.09 53.69
CA SER A 886 27.97 -33.28 53.72
C SER A 886 29.04 -33.02 54.80
N PRO A 887 29.23 -33.93 55.78
CA PRO A 887 30.16 -33.69 56.87
C PRO A 887 31.60 -33.95 56.41
N THR A 888 32.37 -32.86 56.42
CA THR A 888 33.79 -32.74 56.78
C THR A 888 34.67 -33.99 56.74
N GLY A 889 35.77 -33.90 55.98
CA GLY A 889 36.91 -34.79 56.14
C GLY A 889 38.15 -34.47 55.28
N ILE A 890 39.00 -33.57 55.79
CA ILE A 890 40.47 -33.53 55.66
C ILE A 890 41.11 -32.64 54.56
N VAL A 891 42.02 -31.81 55.08
CA VAL A 891 42.90 -30.75 54.55
C VAL A 891 44.10 -31.27 53.76
N SER A 892 44.52 -30.57 52.70
CA SER A 892 45.91 -30.11 52.40
C SER A 892 46.00 -29.61 50.94
N SER A 893 46.09 -28.30 50.70
CA SER A 893 47.29 -27.49 50.44
C SER A 893 47.89 -27.62 49.02
N VAL A 894 48.12 -26.45 48.39
CA VAL A 894 49.27 -26.04 47.53
C VAL A 894 48.93 -25.52 46.10
N ASN A 895 49.21 -24.22 45.92
CA ASN A 895 49.71 -23.43 44.75
C ASN A 895 48.92 -23.34 43.43
N GLN A 896 48.51 -22.11 43.04
CA GLN A 896 49.19 -21.22 42.06
C GLN A 896 49.44 -21.85 40.67
N ILE A 897 48.60 -21.51 39.69
CA ILE A 897 48.82 -20.54 38.59
C ILE A 897 47.45 -20.17 38.01
#